data_AF-A0A7R7TQV5-F1
#
_entry.id   AF-A0A7R7TQV5-F1
#
_cell.length_a   1.000
_cell.length_b   1.000
_cell.length_c   1.000
_cell.angle_alpha   90.00
_cell.angle_beta   90.00
_cell.angle_gamma   90.00
#
_symmetry.space_group_name_H-M   'P 1'
#
loop_
_entity.id
_entity.type
_entity.pdbx_description
1 polymer ?
#
loop_
_entity_poly.entity_id
_entity_poly.type
_entity_poly.pdbx_seq_one_letter_code
_entity_poly.pdbx_strand_id
1 'polypeptide(L)'
;MMPLELFQFQIYHLTEMSLSAELFLSCSILQLTFYAISTAYNRKAGFVILNSQIYYIGTLLIILSCFLILNEDLLVMNISTSNNFIINDYFSFASKLTICVTSIFFLLLINISFRDEPAQNNFEYIVLITISILGLLLLCSANDLITAYLAIELHSIAFYIMAAFKRNSSYSIESGLKYFIIGALSSTLFLFGSAIVYGCMGSLSFDDLQMFFSLLSLDNSASSSMALELVNNYSANELTLGSYEMVYDQSIFGLIEACDKSSTSTIVSSTGDEGLIEWCTKNKLSDVLLVFPSFALASSLLSPGVEYFNSLIAFNSSWFAIQQNSVLVVKAADYSCASLSSLDTNGVSASLLLLKYILSSYNNMEVVGAVNGLATLNTELVSIGFILICISLFIKLSIAPFHYWSLDVYEGSPNTTTFFFAVVPKMALFMLLLRLCYISFYPIFVGNFQVYFFVFAVLSVFVGSIGGLEQRKLKTLLAYSSISHTGYLLLSFSTGNIEGVQMMFYYLVIYMVSGLCFWAVYLFLIQKRTSYFNKTNKELGDLVLLNESNPMLALIMAITLFSMAGIPPIVGFLAKVGIFLVVVKSSAYLVALLSILFSVISTFYYIRVIKILYFENTLIGKLYLPITTEKALIISVLSLLLIILCIDPMIIYLLFYKATLLMS
;
A
#
# COMPACT_ATOMS: atom_id res chain seq x y z
N MET A 1 -11.81 -5.62 36.25
CA MET A 1 -10.50 -5.02 35.90
C MET A 1 -9.58 -6.16 35.54
N MET A 2 -9.17 -6.30 34.28
CA MET A 2 -8.05 -7.18 33.95
C MET A 2 -6.77 -6.58 34.57
N PRO A 3 -5.87 -7.40 35.12
CA PRO A 3 -4.59 -6.90 35.62
C PRO A 3 -3.78 -6.32 34.45
N LEU A 4 -3.17 -5.15 34.66
CA LEU A 4 -2.45 -4.37 33.66
C LEU A 4 -1.38 -5.20 32.91
N GLU A 5 -0.76 -6.14 33.62
CA GLU A 5 0.25 -7.06 33.07
C GLU A 5 -0.32 -8.01 32.00
N LEU A 6 -1.57 -8.46 32.16
CA LEU A 6 -2.24 -9.34 31.21
C LEU A 6 -2.66 -8.58 29.95
N PHE A 7 -2.98 -7.30 30.11
CA PHE A 7 -3.25 -6.39 29.00
C PHE A 7 -1.97 -6.09 28.20
N GLN A 8 -0.85 -5.83 28.89
CA GLN A 8 0.44 -5.61 28.27
C GLN A 8 0.96 -6.87 27.56
N PHE A 9 0.78 -8.04 28.17
CA PHE A 9 1.10 -9.34 27.55
C PHE A 9 0.26 -9.60 26.29
N GLN A 10 -1.04 -9.27 26.32
CA GLN A 10 -1.89 -9.34 25.12
C GLN A 10 -1.42 -8.41 24.01
N ILE A 11 -1.06 -7.16 24.33
CA ILE A 11 -0.55 -6.19 23.35
C ILE A 11 0.72 -6.72 22.67
N TYR A 12 1.70 -7.22 23.45
CA TYR A 12 2.92 -7.81 22.89
C TYR A 12 2.62 -8.99 21.96
N HIS A 13 1.75 -9.92 22.37
CA HIS A 13 1.38 -11.06 21.53
C HIS A 13 0.58 -10.63 20.27
N LEU A 14 -0.19 -9.54 20.35
CA LEU A 14 -0.89 -8.95 19.21
C LEU A 14 0.08 -8.29 18.21
N THR A 15 1.17 -7.68 18.69
CA THR A 15 2.18 -7.11 17.79
C THR A 15 2.91 -8.17 16.96
N GLU A 16 3.16 -9.37 17.50
CA GLU A 16 3.74 -10.48 16.73
C GLU A 16 2.74 -11.16 15.77
N MET A 17 1.43 -11.09 16.08
CA MET A 17 0.35 -11.60 15.22
C MET A 17 0.10 -10.74 13.97
N SER A 18 0.69 -9.54 13.90
CA SER A 18 0.54 -8.61 12.77
C SER A 18 1.05 -9.17 11.43
N LEU A 19 2.04 -10.07 11.44
CA LEU A 19 2.60 -10.66 10.21
C LEU A 19 2.04 -12.06 9.89
N SER A 20 0.87 -12.38 10.45
CA SER A 20 0.32 -13.74 10.41
C SER A 20 0.12 -14.26 8.98
N ALA A 21 -0.36 -13.40 8.07
CA ALA A 21 -0.65 -13.79 6.70
C ALA A 21 0.62 -14.09 5.88
N GLU A 22 1.67 -13.28 6.01
CA GLU A 22 2.92 -13.47 5.29
C GLU A 22 3.73 -14.66 5.84
N LEU A 23 3.73 -14.84 7.18
CA LEU A 23 4.34 -16.02 7.81
C LEU A 23 3.62 -17.31 7.39
N PHE A 24 2.29 -17.31 7.36
CA PHE A 24 1.52 -18.45 6.87
C PHE A 24 1.82 -18.74 5.40
N LEU A 25 1.83 -17.72 4.55
CA LEU A 25 2.04 -17.88 3.12
C LEU A 25 3.47 -18.34 2.80
N SER A 26 4.49 -17.84 3.52
CA SER A 26 5.88 -18.31 3.36
C SER A 26 6.08 -19.77 3.79
N CYS A 27 5.57 -20.16 4.97
CA CYS A 27 5.62 -21.55 5.44
C CYS A 27 4.88 -22.51 4.50
N SER A 28 3.70 -22.10 4.02
CA SER A 28 2.89 -22.92 3.13
C SER A 28 3.47 -23.05 1.72
N ILE A 29 4.16 -22.03 1.20
CA ILE A 29 4.91 -22.14 -0.05
C ILE A 29 5.99 -23.23 0.06
N LEU A 30 6.78 -23.22 1.14
CA LEU A 30 7.81 -24.25 1.36
C LEU A 30 7.19 -25.65 1.44
N GLN A 31 6.08 -25.80 2.15
CA GLN A 31 5.37 -27.09 2.20
C GLN A 31 4.83 -27.50 0.83
N LEU A 32 4.28 -26.57 0.06
CA LEU A 32 3.76 -26.82 -1.29
C LEU A 32 4.88 -27.24 -2.25
N THR A 33 6.07 -26.63 -2.17
CA THR A 33 7.21 -27.05 -3.02
C THR A 33 7.68 -28.46 -2.68
N PHE A 34 7.84 -28.79 -1.40
CA PHE A 34 8.20 -30.15 -0.97
C PHE A 34 7.15 -31.19 -1.38
N TYR A 35 5.86 -30.87 -1.21
CA TYR A 35 4.78 -31.74 -1.66
C TYR A 35 4.79 -31.94 -3.17
N ALA A 36 4.94 -30.87 -3.96
CA ALA A 36 4.95 -30.93 -5.40
C ALA A 36 6.13 -31.75 -5.94
N ILE A 37 7.34 -31.54 -5.41
CA ILE A 37 8.55 -32.27 -5.84
C ILE A 37 8.45 -33.75 -5.47
N SER A 38 8.05 -34.06 -4.23
CA SER A 38 7.97 -35.45 -3.76
C SER A 38 6.94 -36.28 -4.53
N THR A 39 5.79 -35.68 -4.87
CA THR A 39 4.74 -36.34 -5.65
C THR A 39 5.10 -36.44 -7.13
N ALA A 40 5.70 -35.41 -7.72
CA ALA A 40 6.08 -35.41 -9.14
C ALA A 40 7.14 -36.47 -9.48
N TYR A 41 8.07 -36.73 -8.56
CA TYR A 41 9.18 -37.66 -8.77
C TYR A 41 9.02 -39.03 -8.10
N ASN A 42 7.82 -39.37 -7.63
CA ASN A 42 7.58 -40.64 -6.96
C ASN A 42 7.63 -41.82 -7.96
N ARG A 43 8.77 -42.51 -8.02
CA ARG A 43 9.04 -43.63 -8.95
C ARG A 43 8.01 -44.77 -8.88
N LYS A 44 7.35 -44.98 -7.73
CA LYS A 44 6.39 -46.08 -7.53
C LYS A 44 5.02 -45.81 -8.18
N ALA A 45 4.64 -44.55 -8.37
CA ALA A 45 3.32 -44.16 -8.88
C ALA A 45 3.30 -43.82 -10.39
N GLY A 46 4.45 -43.87 -11.06
CA GLY A 46 4.65 -43.25 -12.36
C GLY A 46 4.73 -41.72 -12.25
N PHE A 47 5.14 -41.03 -13.32
CA PHE A 47 5.16 -39.57 -13.35
C PHE A 47 3.72 -39.04 -13.37
N VAL A 48 3.20 -38.63 -12.21
CA VAL A 48 1.84 -38.10 -12.06
C VAL A 48 1.78 -36.63 -12.50
N ILE A 49 0.75 -36.29 -13.27
CA ILE A 49 0.47 -34.91 -13.70
C ILE A 49 -0.30 -34.20 -12.58
N LEU A 50 0.33 -33.24 -11.92
CA LEU A 50 -0.16 -32.64 -10.66
C LEU A 50 -0.81 -31.27 -10.82
N ASN A 51 -0.78 -30.67 -12.01
CA ASN A 51 -1.16 -29.27 -12.21
C ASN A 51 -2.49 -28.89 -11.57
N SER A 52 -3.57 -29.60 -11.89
CA SER A 52 -4.92 -29.21 -11.42
C SER A 52 -5.02 -29.21 -9.90
N GLN A 53 -4.46 -30.23 -9.24
CA GLN A 53 -4.45 -30.33 -7.78
C GLN A 53 -3.65 -29.20 -7.16
N ILE A 54 -2.47 -28.93 -7.70
CA ILE A 54 -1.59 -27.86 -7.22
C ILE A 54 -2.22 -26.48 -7.45
N TYR A 55 -3.00 -26.30 -8.53
CA TYR A 55 -3.86 -25.12 -8.71
C TYR A 55 -4.90 -24.92 -7.62
N TYR A 56 -5.63 -25.98 -7.25
CA TYR A 56 -6.59 -25.88 -6.15
C TYR A 56 -5.92 -25.60 -4.80
N ILE A 57 -4.78 -26.24 -4.51
CA ILE A 57 -4.02 -25.96 -3.28
C ILE A 57 -3.52 -24.52 -3.27
N GLY A 58 -2.94 -24.03 -4.37
CA GLY A 58 -2.50 -22.64 -4.48
C GLY A 58 -3.63 -21.63 -4.28
N THR A 59 -4.82 -21.88 -4.86
CA THR A 59 -5.99 -21.02 -4.62
C THR A 59 -6.44 -21.06 -3.16
N LEU A 60 -6.41 -22.25 -2.52
CA LEU A 60 -6.77 -22.41 -1.11
C LEU A 60 -5.81 -21.62 -0.20
N LEU A 61 -4.50 -21.66 -0.47
CA LEU A 61 -3.51 -20.94 0.33
C LEU A 61 -3.75 -19.44 0.32
N ILE A 62 -4.11 -18.86 -0.83
CA ILE A 62 -4.40 -17.42 -0.91
C ILE A 62 -5.77 -17.08 -0.30
N ILE A 63 -6.75 -17.97 -0.38
CA ILE A 63 -8.02 -17.80 0.34
C ILE A 63 -7.77 -17.78 1.85
N LEU A 64 -6.94 -18.69 2.36
CA LEU A 64 -6.56 -18.74 3.77
C LEU A 64 -5.76 -17.51 4.19
N SER A 65 -4.80 -17.04 3.39
CA SER A 65 -4.10 -15.79 3.70
C SER A 65 -5.04 -14.59 3.68
N CYS A 66 -5.99 -14.53 2.74
CA CYS A 66 -7.02 -13.50 2.70
C CYS A 66 -7.91 -13.54 3.96
N PHE A 67 -8.25 -14.74 4.45
CA PHE A 67 -9.01 -14.90 5.69
C PHE A 67 -8.21 -14.45 6.92
N LEU A 68 -6.91 -14.73 6.98
CA LEU A 68 -6.04 -14.24 8.04
C LEU A 68 -5.97 -12.71 8.05
N ILE A 69 -5.76 -12.09 6.88
CA ILE A 69 -5.74 -10.62 6.74
C ILE A 69 -7.06 -10.01 7.24
N LEU A 70 -8.22 -10.61 6.90
CA LEU A 70 -9.52 -10.10 7.35
C LEU A 70 -9.75 -10.20 8.88
N ASN A 71 -9.06 -11.12 9.55
CA ASN A 71 -9.15 -11.30 10.99
C ASN A 71 -8.09 -10.51 11.77
N GLU A 72 -7.19 -9.81 11.09
CA GLU A 72 -6.31 -8.86 11.77
C GLU A 72 -7.18 -7.77 12.41
N ASP A 73 -6.99 -7.56 13.72
CA ASP A 73 -7.82 -6.65 14.49
C ASP A 73 -7.69 -5.23 13.93
N LEU A 74 -8.78 -4.74 13.32
CA LEU A 74 -8.86 -3.39 12.73
C LEU A 74 -8.54 -2.26 13.70
N LEU A 75 -8.61 -2.51 15.03
CA LEU A 75 -8.27 -1.55 16.08
C LEU A 75 -6.76 -1.43 16.33
N VAL A 76 -5.97 -2.43 15.91
CA VAL A 76 -4.50 -2.51 16.07
C VAL A 76 -3.78 -1.97 14.82
N MET A 77 -4.54 -1.52 13.80
CA MET A 77 -4.08 -1.22 12.44
C MET A 77 -3.33 0.11 12.24
N ASN A 78 -2.51 0.54 13.19
CA ASN A 78 -1.57 1.68 13.07
C ASN A 78 -0.36 1.45 14.00
N ILE A 79 0.09 0.20 14.13
CA ILE A 79 1.21 -0.16 15.00
C ILE A 79 2.40 -0.52 14.12
N SER A 80 3.54 0.10 14.39
CA SER A 80 4.82 -0.35 13.85
C SER A 80 5.23 -1.64 14.54
N THR A 81 5.53 -2.65 13.74
CA THR A 81 5.85 -4.00 14.24
C THR A 81 7.31 -4.29 13.94
N SER A 82 7.99 -5.01 14.85
CA SER A 82 9.39 -5.44 14.70
C SER A 82 10.36 -4.29 14.36
N ASN A 83 10.76 -3.48 15.35
CA ASN A 83 11.78 -2.43 15.19
C ASN A 83 11.54 -1.51 13.96
N ASN A 84 10.28 -1.11 13.73
CA ASN A 84 9.85 -0.21 12.64
C ASN A 84 10.08 -0.69 11.20
N PHE A 85 10.51 -1.94 10.96
CA PHE A 85 10.76 -2.42 9.59
C PHE A 85 9.49 -2.61 8.76
N ILE A 86 8.39 -3.00 9.43
CA ILE A 86 7.12 -3.35 8.82
C ILE A 86 6.00 -2.64 9.58
N ILE A 87 5.16 -1.93 8.83
CA ILE A 87 3.99 -1.25 9.37
C ILE A 87 2.72 -1.86 8.79
N ASN A 88 1.79 -2.16 9.69
CA ASN A 88 0.44 -2.56 9.36
C ASN A 88 -0.54 -1.41 9.58
N ASP A 89 -0.69 -0.59 8.55
CA ASP A 89 -1.69 0.48 8.47
C ASP A 89 -2.96 -0.02 7.80
N TYR A 90 -4.08 0.67 8.03
CA TYR A 90 -5.31 0.44 7.26
C TYR A 90 -5.07 0.52 5.74
N PHE A 91 -4.14 1.37 5.30
CA PHE A 91 -3.74 1.45 3.90
C PHE A 91 -3.12 0.13 3.40
N SER A 92 -2.15 -0.41 4.15
CA SER A 92 -1.52 -1.68 3.82
C SER A 92 -2.54 -2.82 3.81
N PHE A 93 -3.49 -2.83 4.75
CA PHE A 93 -4.58 -3.79 4.78
C PHE A 93 -5.46 -3.71 3.53
N ALA A 94 -5.89 -2.49 3.15
CA ALA A 94 -6.69 -2.25 1.96
C ALA A 94 -5.98 -2.76 0.69
N SER A 95 -4.69 -2.43 0.51
CA SER A 95 -3.93 -2.87 -0.65
C SER A 95 -3.68 -4.39 -0.64
N LYS A 96 -3.28 -4.97 0.50
CA LYS A 96 -3.10 -6.43 0.66
C LYS A 96 -4.40 -7.20 0.34
N LEU A 97 -5.54 -6.72 0.85
CA LEU A 97 -6.85 -7.32 0.58
C LEU A 97 -7.18 -7.29 -0.92
N THR A 98 -6.96 -6.16 -1.60
CA THR A 98 -7.21 -6.08 -3.05
C THR A 98 -6.30 -7.01 -3.87
N ILE A 99 -5.03 -7.17 -3.46
CA ILE A 99 -4.08 -8.09 -4.09
C ILE A 99 -4.51 -9.54 -3.88
N CYS A 100 -4.93 -9.92 -2.67
CA CYS A 100 -5.42 -11.26 -2.37
C CYS A 100 -6.70 -11.59 -3.17
N VAL A 101 -7.70 -10.70 -3.17
CA VAL A 101 -8.94 -10.93 -3.92
C VAL A 101 -8.68 -11.09 -5.42
N THR A 102 -7.86 -10.20 -6.01
CA THR A 102 -7.55 -10.26 -7.45
C THR A 102 -6.73 -11.50 -7.81
N SER A 103 -5.80 -11.94 -6.95
CA SER A 103 -5.00 -13.14 -7.18
C SER A 103 -5.81 -14.44 -7.04
N ILE A 104 -6.82 -14.50 -6.17
CA ILE A 104 -7.77 -15.63 -6.09
C ILE A 104 -8.49 -15.80 -7.42
N PHE A 105 -9.10 -14.73 -7.94
CA PHE A 105 -9.78 -14.77 -9.25
C PHE A 105 -8.82 -15.14 -10.39
N PHE A 106 -7.61 -14.59 -10.37
CA PHE A 106 -6.57 -14.90 -11.36
C PHE A 106 -6.23 -16.40 -11.39
N LEU A 107 -5.95 -17.01 -10.24
CA LEU A 107 -5.59 -18.44 -10.18
C LEU A 107 -6.75 -19.36 -10.56
N LEU A 108 -7.99 -19.01 -10.17
CA LEU A 108 -9.18 -19.75 -10.57
C LEU A 108 -9.36 -19.74 -12.10
N LEU A 109 -9.20 -18.56 -12.74
CA LEU A 109 -9.27 -18.42 -14.19
C LEU A 109 -8.22 -19.28 -14.91
N ILE A 110 -7.00 -19.30 -14.37
CA ILE A 110 -5.88 -20.04 -14.95
C ILE A 110 -6.09 -21.55 -14.84
N ASN A 111 -6.54 -22.04 -13.68
CA ASN A 111 -6.79 -23.47 -13.47
C ASN A 111 -7.76 -24.01 -14.51
N ILE A 112 -8.85 -23.28 -14.74
CA ILE A 112 -9.87 -23.65 -15.71
C ILE A 112 -9.35 -23.57 -17.14
N SER A 113 -8.55 -22.56 -17.48
CA SER A 113 -7.97 -22.44 -18.82
C SER A 113 -6.98 -23.56 -19.15
N PHE A 114 -6.19 -24.03 -18.18
CA PHE A 114 -5.21 -25.10 -18.42
C PHE A 114 -5.85 -26.48 -18.56
N ARG A 115 -7.10 -26.66 -18.11
CA ARG A 115 -7.83 -27.93 -18.23
C ARG A 115 -8.10 -28.32 -19.69
N ASP A 116 -8.15 -27.35 -20.59
CA ASP A 116 -8.42 -27.56 -22.02
C ASP A 116 -7.15 -27.68 -22.88
N GLU A 117 -5.99 -27.31 -22.33
CA GLU A 117 -4.70 -27.44 -23.02
C GLU A 117 -4.13 -28.86 -22.86
N PRO A 118 -3.30 -29.35 -23.80
CA PRO A 118 -2.69 -30.67 -23.68
C PRO A 118 -1.91 -30.81 -22.37
N ALA A 119 -1.97 -31.99 -21.76
CA ALA A 119 -1.44 -32.25 -20.44
C ALA A 119 0.08 -31.98 -20.36
N GLN A 120 0.46 -30.88 -19.73
CA GLN A 120 1.83 -30.53 -19.37
C GLN A 120 1.93 -30.49 -17.84
N ASN A 121 3.01 -30.99 -17.24
CA ASN A 121 3.21 -30.95 -15.79
C ASN A 121 4.05 -29.71 -15.41
N ASN A 122 3.40 -28.57 -15.27
CA ASN A 122 3.99 -27.25 -15.04
C ASN A 122 3.63 -26.73 -13.63
N PHE A 123 3.82 -27.55 -12.60
CA PHE A 123 3.46 -27.18 -11.24
C PHE A 123 4.32 -26.04 -10.66
N GLU A 124 5.57 -25.92 -11.12
CA GLU A 124 6.51 -24.85 -10.71
C GLU A 124 5.93 -23.46 -10.97
N TYR A 125 5.08 -23.33 -11.99
CA TYR A 125 4.46 -22.06 -12.35
C TYR A 125 3.62 -21.48 -11.21
N ILE A 126 2.89 -22.33 -10.46
CA ILE A 126 2.08 -21.81 -9.35
C ILE A 126 2.91 -21.39 -8.16
N VAL A 127 3.99 -22.13 -7.90
CA VAL A 127 4.92 -21.83 -6.81
C VAL A 127 5.51 -20.44 -7.03
N LEU A 128 5.87 -20.12 -8.28
CA LEU A 128 6.37 -18.80 -8.63
C LEU A 128 5.31 -17.71 -8.45
N ILE A 129 4.04 -17.99 -8.81
CA ILE A 129 2.95 -17.04 -8.57
C ILE A 129 2.77 -16.79 -7.06
N THR A 130 2.73 -17.81 -6.22
CA THR A 130 2.54 -17.63 -4.77
C THR A 130 3.73 -16.91 -4.13
N ILE A 131 4.97 -17.19 -4.55
CA ILE A 131 6.16 -16.42 -4.12
C ILE A 131 6.04 -14.96 -4.54
N SER A 132 5.57 -14.69 -5.77
CA SER A 132 5.42 -13.31 -6.23
C SER A 132 4.35 -12.54 -5.46
N ILE A 133 3.28 -13.22 -5.00
CA ILE A 133 2.23 -12.64 -4.16
C ILE A 133 2.78 -12.35 -2.76
N LEU A 134 3.58 -13.26 -2.18
CA LEU A 134 4.28 -13.01 -0.90
C LEU A 134 5.09 -11.71 -0.96
N GLY A 135 5.89 -11.53 -2.02
CA GLY A 135 6.67 -10.31 -2.21
C GLY A 135 5.81 -9.06 -2.34
N LEU A 136 4.66 -9.13 -3.00
CA LEU A 136 3.72 -8.01 -3.11
C LEU A 136 3.03 -7.67 -1.79
N LEU A 137 2.71 -8.66 -0.94
CA LEU A 137 2.15 -8.43 0.39
C LEU A 137 3.16 -7.73 1.30
N LEU A 138 4.40 -8.24 1.35
CA LEU A 138 5.50 -7.62 2.10
C LEU A 138 5.80 -6.19 1.61
N LEU A 139 5.68 -5.96 0.30
CA LEU A 139 5.89 -4.63 -0.28
C LEU A 139 4.86 -3.61 0.20
N CYS A 140 3.61 -4.02 0.44
CA CYS A 140 2.55 -3.11 0.91
C CYS A 140 2.80 -2.61 2.35
N SER A 141 3.46 -3.42 3.18
CA SER A 141 3.76 -3.12 4.57
C SER A 141 5.20 -2.67 4.82
N ALA A 142 6.01 -2.50 3.76
CA ALA A 142 7.39 -2.06 3.89
C ALA A 142 7.46 -0.62 4.42
N ASN A 143 8.20 -0.41 5.52
CA ASN A 143 8.44 0.93 6.09
C ASN A 143 9.89 1.43 5.91
N ASP A 144 10.78 0.58 5.44
CA ASP A 144 12.18 0.91 5.24
C ASP A 144 12.54 0.76 3.77
N LEU A 145 13.49 1.56 3.31
CA LEU A 145 14.04 1.45 1.95
C LEU A 145 14.62 0.06 1.66
N ILE A 146 15.24 -0.60 2.66
CA ILE A 146 15.78 -1.96 2.49
C ILE A 146 14.65 -2.99 2.40
N THR A 147 13.63 -2.92 3.26
CA THR A 147 12.52 -3.89 3.24
C THR A 147 11.73 -3.77 1.94
N ALA A 148 11.53 -2.54 1.47
CA ALA A 148 11.01 -2.25 0.13
C ALA A 148 11.84 -2.91 -0.98
N TYR A 149 13.17 -2.72 -0.98
CA TYR A 149 14.06 -3.31 -1.97
C TYR A 149 13.97 -4.84 -1.99
N LEU A 150 14.06 -5.48 -0.81
CA LEU A 150 13.99 -6.94 -0.70
C LEU A 150 12.65 -7.50 -1.17
N ALA A 151 11.54 -6.85 -0.82
CA ALA A 151 10.20 -7.26 -1.26
C ALA A 151 10.03 -7.11 -2.79
N ILE A 152 10.54 -6.01 -3.36
CA ILE A 152 10.58 -5.77 -4.79
C ILE A 152 11.41 -6.84 -5.51
N GLU A 153 12.58 -7.21 -4.98
CA GLU A 153 13.45 -8.22 -5.59
C GLU A 153 12.83 -9.62 -5.54
N LEU A 154 12.28 -10.01 -4.38
CA LEU A 154 11.57 -11.29 -4.20
C LEU A 154 10.45 -11.45 -5.24
N HIS A 155 9.67 -10.40 -5.44
CA HIS A 155 8.62 -10.36 -6.46
C HIS A 155 9.20 -10.45 -7.90
N SER A 156 10.24 -9.66 -8.19
CA SER A 156 10.77 -9.54 -9.54
C SER A 156 11.49 -10.81 -10.03
N ILE A 157 12.17 -11.53 -9.15
CA ILE A 157 12.85 -12.79 -9.48
C ILE A 157 11.85 -13.84 -9.94
N ALA A 158 10.73 -13.99 -9.23
CA ALA A 158 9.65 -14.88 -9.64
C ALA A 158 9.14 -14.51 -11.05
N PHE A 159 9.05 -13.22 -11.34
CA PHE A 159 8.56 -12.71 -12.63
C PHE A 159 9.52 -12.93 -13.79
N TYR A 160 10.83 -12.76 -13.59
CA TYR A 160 11.82 -13.03 -14.62
C TYR A 160 11.72 -14.49 -15.08
N ILE A 161 11.56 -15.42 -14.13
CA ILE A 161 11.42 -16.85 -14.42
C ILE A 161 10.09 -17.14 -15.13
N MET A 162 9.00 -16.53 -14.67
CA MET A 162 7.68 -16.67 -15.30
C MET A 162 7.68 -16.16 -16.76
N ALA A 163 8.27 -15.00 -17.05
CA ALA A 163 8.32 -14.45 -18.41
C ALA A 163 9.01 -15.39 -19.41
N ALA A 164 10.05 -16.10 -18.97
CA ALA A 164 10.82 -17.08 -19.76
C ALA A 164 10.30 -18.52 -19.66
N PHE A 165 9.11 -18.74 -19.09
CA PHE A 165 8.64 -20.09 -18.76
C PHE A 165 8.51 -21.02 -19.98
N LYS A 166 8.15 -20.49 -21.15
CA LYS A 166 8.06 -21.27 -22.40
C LYS A 166 9.43 -21.38 -23.08
N ARG A 167 10.26 -22.32 -22.60
CA ARG A 167 11.60 -22.61 -23.14
C ARG A 167 11.64 -22.99 -24.62
N ASN A 168 10.55 -23.50 -25.17
CA ASN A 168 10.49 -23.90 -26.59
C ASN A 168 10.29 -22.71 -27.55
N SER A 169 9.93 -21.53 -27.03
CA SER A 169 9.68 -20.34 -27.85
C SER A 169 10.79 -19.31 -27.67
N SER A 170 11.43 -18.93 -28.77
CA SER A 170 12.42 -17.85 -28.80
C SER A 170 11.85 -16.55 -28.26
N TYR A 171 10.60 -16.21 -28.62
CA TYR A 171 9.92 -15.00 -28.15
C TYR A 171 9.80 -14.92 -26.62
N SER A 172 9.50 -16.03 -25.94
CA SER A 172 9.40 -16.05 -24.46
C SER A 172 10.77 -15.89 -23.81
N ILE A 173 11.80 -16.56 -24.34
CA ILE A 173 13.18 -16.43 -23.84
C ILE A 173 13.68 -14.99 -24.01
N GLU A 174 13.50 -14.41 -25.20
CA GLU A 174 13.88 -13.02 -25.49
C GLU A 174 13.16 -12.05 -24.56
N SER A 175 11.85 -12.23 -24.35
CA SER A 175 11.06 -11.39 -23.46
C SER A 175 11.52 -11.47 -22.00
N GLY A 176 11.80 -12.67 -21.49
CA GLY A 176 12.29 -12.85 -20.13
C GLY A 176 13.68 -12.25 -19.92
N LEU A 177 14.56 -12.36 -20.93
CA LEU A 177 15.90 -11.76 -20.88
C LEU A 177 15.83 -10.22 -20.91
N LYS A 178 15.00 -9.64 -21.78
CA LYS A 178 14.76 -8.18 -21.81
C LYS A 178 14.20 -7.68 -20.48
N TYR A 179 13.23 -8.41 -19.90
CA TYR A 179 12.65 -8.05 -18.61
C TYR A 179 13.67 -8.14 -17.48
N PHE A 180 14.51 -9.18 -17.46
CA PHE A 180 15.57 -9.34 -16.47
C PHE A 180 16.60 -8.21 -16.51
N ILE A 181 17.11 -7.85 -17.70
CA ILE A 181 18.12 -6.78 -17.83
C ILE A 181 17.57 -5.44 -17.32
N ILE A 182 16.36 -5.09 -17.74
CA ILE A 182 15.75 -3.80 -17.40
C ILE A 182 15.32 -3.78 -15.93
N GLY A 183 14.86 -4.92 -15.42
CA GLY A 183 14.59 -5.14 -14.01
C GLY A 183 15.83 -4.98 -13.12
N ALA A 184 16.96 -5.60 -13.50
CA ALA A 184 18.24 -5.46 -12.79
C ALA A 184 18.78 -4.01 -12.84
N LEU A 185 18.60 -3.32 -13.98
CA LEU A 185 18.93 -1.89 -14.06
C LEU A 185 18.07 -1.07 -13.11
N SER A 186 16.75 -1.32 -13.05
CA SER A 186 15.88 -0.60 -12.13
C SER A 186 16.24 -0.87 -10.66
N SER A 187 16.60 -2.09 -10.29
CA SER A 187 16.94 -2.44 -8.90
C SER A 187 18.27 -1.83 -8.45
N THR A 188 19.26 -1.78 -9.34
CA THR A 188 20.52 -1.06 -9.08
C THR A 188 20.31 0.44 -8.89
N LEU A 189 19.43 1.08 -9.67
CA LEU A 189 19.05 2.49 -9.46
C LEU A 189 18.35 2.70 -8.11
N PHE A 190 17.46 1.79 -7.71
CA PHE A 190 16.80 1.84 -6.40
C PHE A 190 17.82 1.77 -5.26
N LEU A 191 18.70 0.76 -5.31
CA LEU A 191 19.71 0.54 -4.28
C LEU A 191 20.70 1.70 -4.22
N PHE A 192 21.18 2.17 -5.37
CA PHE A 192 22.08 3.32 -5.42
C PHE A 192 21.43 4.61 -4.88
N GLY A 193 20.17 4.87 -5.23
CA GLY A 193 19.41 5.99 -4.66
C GLY A 193 19.21 5.86 -3.15
N SER A 194 18.88 4.66 -2.65
CA SER A 194 18.76 4.40 -1.21
C SER A 194 20.09 4.57 -0.47
N ALA A 195 21.22 4.19 -1.09
CA ALA A 195 22.55 4.34 -0.51
C ALA A 195 22.96 5.82 -0.39
N ILE A 196 22.57 6.66 -1.36
CA ILE A 196 22.77 8.11 -1.29
C ILE A 196 21.94 8.72 -0.16
N VAL A 197 20.66 8.36 -0.06
CA VAL A 197 19.77 8.83 1.02
C VAL A 197 20.36 8.45 2.39
N TYR A 198 20.77 7.18 2.55
CA TYR A 198 21.40 6.71 3.77
C TYR A 198 22.71 7.43 4.08
N GLY A 199 23.57 7.62 3.07
CA GLY A 199 24.85 8.31 3.25
C GLY A 199 24.71 9.77 3.70
N CYS A 200 23.58 10.42 3.38
CA CYS A 200 23.32 11.80 3.80
C CYS A 200 22.56 11.90 5.13
N MET A 201 21.55 11.06 5.33
CA MET A 201 20.60 11.18 6.46
C MET A 201 20.96 10.26 7.63
N GLY A 202 21.71 9.19 7.41
CA GLY A 202 22.06 8.21 8.43
C GLY A 202 20.92 7.27 8.86
N SER A 203 19.72 7.41 8.30
CA SER A 203 18.58 6.50 8.49
C SER A 203 17.96 6.05 7.15
N LEU A 204 17.27 4.92 7.20
CA LEU A 204 16.58 4.27 6.08
C LEU A 204 15.08 4.07 6.33
N SER A 205 14.61 4.36 7.55
CA SER A 205 13.20 4.23 7.91
C SER A 205 12.42 5.43 7.38
N PHE A 206 11.18 5.19 6.92
CA PHE A 206 10.36 6.29 6.40
C PHE A 206 9.97 7.27 7.49
N ASP A 207 9.76 6.81 8.72
CA ASP A 207 9.38 7.65 9.87
C ASP A 207 10.51 8.60 10.28
N ASP A 208 11.77 8.11 10.36
CA ASP A 208 12.91 8.97 10.68
C ASP A 208 13.13 10.00 9.57
N LEU A 209 13.05 9.56 8.31
CA LEU A 209 13.18 10.46 7.16
C LEU A 209 12.11 11.55 7.18
N GLN A 210 10.85 11.21 7.47
CA GLN A 210 9.76 12.17 7.62
C GLN A 210 10.09 13.21 8.71
N MET A 211 10.56 12.75 9.87
CA MET A 211 10.96 13.64 10.96
C MET A 211 12.10 14.57 10.54
N PHE A 212 13.17 14.06 9.93
CA PHE A 212 14.30 14.87 9.46
C PHE A 212 13.88 15.95 8.46
N PHE A 213 13.05 15.61 7.47
CA PHE A 213 12.60 16.59 6.48
C PHE A 213 11.60 17.59 7.05
N SER A 214 10.77 17.20 8.03
CA SER A 214 9.90 18.13 8.73
C SER A 214 10.70 19.19 9.49
N LEU A 215 11.80 18.80 10.15
CA LEU A 215 12.70 19.73 10.85
C LEU A 215 13.41 20.69 9.88
N LEU A 216 13.94 20.17 8.76
CA LEU A 216 14.57 20.99 7.71
C LEU A 216 13.60 22.03 7.12
N SER A 217 12.30 21.73 7.06
CA SER A 217 11.30 22.68 6.52
C SER A 217 11.02 23.87 7.45
N LEU A 218 11.22 23.73 8.76
CA LEU A 218 10.96 24.78 9.74
C LEU A 218 12.00 25.92 9.65
N ASP A 219 13.27 25.59 9.41
CA ASP A 219 14.39 26.56 9.35
C ASP A 219 14.19 27.61 8.25
N ASN A 220 13.65 27.20 7.09
CA ASN A 220 13.41 28.12 5.98
C ASN A 220 12.34 29.18 6.30
N SER A 221 11.38 28.86 7.17
CA SER A 221 10.30 29.79 7.57
C SER A 221 10.76 30.84 8.58
N ALA A 222 11.69 30.49 9.48
CA ALA A 222 12.23 31.38 10.51
C ALA A 222 13.14 32.49 9.95
N SER A 223 13.70 32.28 8.74
CA SER A 223 14.52 33.28 8.05
C SER A 223 13.72 34.44 7.43
N SER A 224 12.37 34.35 7.43
CA SER A 224 11.49 35.43 6.98
C SER A 224 11.01 36.28 8.18
N SER A 225 11.79 37.29 8.53
CA SER A 225 11.51 38.29 9.57
C SER A 225 10.35 39.25 9.24
N MET A 226 9.25 38.71 8.69
CA MET A 226 8.03 39.44 8.30
C MET A 226 6.73 38.71 8.69
N ALA A 227 6.80 37.62 9.47
CA ALA A 227 5.62 36.87 9.91
C ALA A 227 5.08 37.30 11.29
N LEU A 228 5.80 38.16 12.03
CA LEU A 228 5.46 38.54 13.41
C LEU A 228 4.34 39.61 13.51
N GLU A 229 3.90 40.20 12.39
CA GLU A 229 2.79 41.18 12.36
C GLU A 229 1.45 40.61 11.85
N LEU A 230 1.42 39.44 11.21
CA LEU A 230 0.19 38.87 10.64
C LEU A 230 -0.61 37.98 11.61
N VAL A 231 -0.02 37.59 12.74
CA VAL A 231 -0.70 36.76 13.77
C VAL A 231 -1.64 37.59 14.65
N ASN A 232 -1.52 38.92 14.68
CA ASN A 232 -2.39 39.77 15.51
C ASN A 232 -3.81 40.00 14.95
N ASN A 233 -4.12 39.54 13.73
CA ASN A 233 -5.36 39.92 13.04
C ASN A 233 -6.35 38.77 12.75
N TYR A 234 -6.12 37.53 13.21
CA TYR A 234 -7.14 36.48 13.10
C TYR A 234 -7.95 36.37 14.40
N SER A 235 -9.12 36.99 14.36
CA SER A 235 -10.14 36.99 15.42
C SER A 235 -10.76 35.61 15.63
N ALA A 236 -10.33 34.94 16.70
CA ALA A 236 -11.08 34.21 17.74
C ALA A 236 -12.30 33.29 17.45
N ASN A 237 -12.78 33.05 16.23
CA ASN A 237 -14.06 32.33 16.03
C ASN A 237 -14.08 31.06 15.18
N GLU A 238 -12.94 30.47 14.78
CA GLU A 238 -12.94 29.23 13.96
C GLU A 238 -12.00 28.11 14.46
N LEU A 239 -11.84 27.96 15.78
CA LEU A 239 -11.01 26.89 16.39
C LEU A 239 -11.83 25.94 17.28
N THR A 240 -12.91 25.36 16.74
CA THR A 240 -13.56 24.19 17.33
C THR A 240 -13.73 23.09 16.31
N LEU A 241 -12.67 22.30 16.07
CA LEU A 241 -12.74 20.93 15.56
C LEU A 241 -11.36 20.28 15.65
N GLY A 242 -11.23 19.24 16.48
CA GLY A 242 -10.05 18.36 16.52
C GLY A 242 -9.36 18.33 17.88
N SER A 243 -9.91 17.58 18.83
CA SER A 243 -9.18 17.15 20.03
C SER A 243 -8.22 16.01 19.64
N TYR A 244 -6.91 16.28 19.71
CA TYR A 244 -5.83 15.32 19.52
C TYR A 244 -5.51 14.61 20.83
N GLU A 245 -5.55 13.28 20.85
CA GLU A 245 -4.89 12.46 21.88
C GLU A 245 -3.55 11.98 21.32
N MET A 246 -2.46 12.45 21.92
CA MET A 246 -1.09 12.00 21.64
C MET A 246 -0.78 10.79 22.52
N VAL A 247 -0.56 9.63 21.88
CA VAL A 247 0.05 8.47 22.52
C VAL A 247 1.57 8.67 22.50
N TYR A 248 2.17 8.75 23.69
CA TYR A 248 3.62 8.84 23.88
C TYR A 248 4.25 7.46 23.76
N ASP A 249 5.27 7.32 22.91
CA ASP A 249 6.19 6.17 22.95
C ASP A 249 7.59 6.59 23.42
N GLN A 250 8.11 5.82 24.36
CA GLN A 250 9.38 5.99 25.06
C GLN A 250 10.54 5.44 24.22
N SER A 251 11.06 6.22 23.27
CA SER A 251 12.34 5.92 22.60
C SER A 251 13.43 6.97 22.83
N ILE A 252 13.09 8.09 23.46
CA ILE A 252 14.00 9.25 23.65
C ILE A 252 14.86 9.14 24.93
N PHE A 253 14.54 8.24 25.87
CA PHE A 253 15.25 8.19 27.16
C PHE A 253 16.57 7.39 27.17
N GLY A 254 16.97 6.73 26.08
CA GLY A 254 18.21 5.93 26.04
C GLY A 254 19.49 6.70 25.68
N LEU A 255 19.38 7.90 25.09
CA LEU A 255 20.53 8.64 24.55
C LEU A 255 20.92 9.89 25.35
N ILE A 256 20.16 10.24 26.40
CA ILE A 256 20.37 11.47 27.18
C ILE A 256 21.01 11.21 28.57
N GLU A 257 21.13 9.96 29.02
CA GLU A 257 21.73 9.66 30.34
C GLU A 257 23.27 9.52 30.37
N ALA A 258 23.99 9.78 29.27
CA ALA A 258 25.45 9.66 29.24
C ALA A 258 26.22 10.97 29.50
N CYS A 259 25.54 12.11 29.69
CA CYS A 259 26.21 13.38 29.87
C CYS A 259 25.50 14.25 30.90
N ASP A 260 25.64 13.89 32.18
CA ASP A 260 25.77 14.84 33.30
C ASP A 260 25.72 14.10 34.66
N LYS A 261 26.91 13.88 35.25
CA LYS A 261 27.28 14.37 36.60
C LYS A 261 28.49 13.66 37.17
N SER A 262 29.50 14.47 37.44
CA SER A 262 30.62 14.19 38.31
C SER A 262 30.17 14.07 39.78
N SER A 263 30.27 12.87 40.38
CA SER A 263 30.62 12.70 41.80
C SER A 263 31.01 11.23 42.10
N THR A 264 32.32 11.01 42.18
CA THR A 264 33.04 10.00 43.00
C THR A 264 32.33 8.68 43.37
N SER A 265 32.78 7.55 42.82
CA SER A 265 33.31 6.43 43.62
C SER A 265 33.80 5.23 42.77
N THR A 266 35.08 4.89 42.98
CA THR A 266 35.75 3.57 42.91
C THR A 266 35.55 2.66 41.70
N ILE A 267 36.63 2.59 40.90
CA ILE A 267 36.98 1.51 39.98
C ILE A 267 37.10 0.18 40.75
N VAL A 268 36.36 -0.85 40.32
CA VAL A 268 36.73 -2.26 40.49
C VAL A 268 36.46 -3.00 39.18
N SER A 269 37.54 -3.46 38.56
CA SER A 269 37.55 -4.39 37.44
C SER A 269 37.32 -5.82 37.94
N SER A 270 36.37 -6.55 37.35
CA SER A 270 36.38 -8.02 37.42
C SER A 270 35.78 -8.63 36.15
N THR A 271 36.67 -9.27 35.40
CA THR A 271 36.44 -10.29 34.39
C THR A 271 35.64 -11.48 34.93
N GLY A 272 34.67 -12.01 34.19
CA GLY A 272 34.15 -13.36 34.41
C GLY A 272 32.63 -13.48 34.25
N ASP A 273 32.21 -14.46 33.45
CA ASP A 273 30.83 -14.86 33.14
C ASP A 273 30.01 -15.22 34.40
N GLU A 274 29.03 -14.40 34.78
CA GLU A 274 27.92 -14.80 35.66
C GLU A 274 26.61 -14.11 35.21
N GLY A 275 25.53 -14.88 35.08
CA GLY A 275 24.28 -14.46 34.44
C GLY A 275 23.40 -13.53 35.28
N LEU A 276 22.64 -12.68 34.59
CA LEU A 276 21.68 -11.67 35.11
C LEU A 276 20.72 -12.18 36.22
N ILE A 277 20.43 -13.47 36.27
CA ILE A 277 19.53 -14.09 37.26
C ILE A 277 20.21 -14.21 38.64
N GLU A 278 21.52 -14.42 38.68
CA GLU A 278 22.30 -14.52 39.92
C GLU A 278 22.58 -13.13 40.53
N TRP A 279 22.62 -12.10 39.66
CA TRP A 279 22.70 -10.70 40.06
C TRP A 279 21.40 -10.21 40.73
N CYS A 280 20.23 -10.53 40.14
CA CYS A 280 18.93 -10.17 40.71
C CYS A 280 18.62 -10.88 42.04
N THR A 281 19.20 -12.05 42.30
CA THR A 281 18.96 -12.81 43.55
C THR A 281 19.86 -12.36 44.71
N LYS A 282 21.02 -11.76 44.43
CA LYS A 282 21.91 -11.16 45.45
C LYS A 282 21.45 -9.79 45.94
N ASN A 283 20.80 -8.99 45.09
CA ASN A 283 20.31 -7.66 45.45
C ASN A 283 18.83 -7.69 45.85
N LYS A 284 18.55 -8.18 47.07
CA LYS A 284 17.24 -7.98 47.70
C LYS A 284 17.06 -6.49 48.01
N LEU A 285 16.33 -5.78 47.14
CA LEU A 285 15.82 -4.42 47.35
C LEU A 285 14.64 -4.42 48.34
N SER A 286 14.87 -4.94 49.54
CA SER A 286 14.08 -4.60 50.72
C SER A 286 14.73 -3.37 51.36
N ASP A 287 14.01 -2.25 51.36
CA ASP A 287 14.36 -0.93 51.93
C ASP A 287 14.81 0.14 50.93
N VAL A 288 14.04 0.33 49.86
CA VAL A 288 13.87 1.66 49.23
C VAL A 288 12.38 1.91 49.02
N LEU A 289 11.85 2.92 49.70
CA LEU A 289 10.45 3.31 49.67
C LEU A 289 10.18 4.08 48.36
N LEU A 290 9.77 3.37 47.31
CA LEU A 290 9.26 3.96 46.07
C LEU A 290 7.90 4.59 46.35
N VAL A 291 7.87 5.92 46.49
CA VAL A 291 6.64 6.71 46.55
C VAL A 291 6.04 6.77 45.14
N PHE A 292 5.02 5.95 44.90
CA PHE A 292 4.06 6.17 43.82
C PHE A 292 3.06 7.25 44.25
N PRO A 293 2.61 8.15 43.37
CA PRO A 293 1.47 8.99 43.68
C PRO A 293 0.21 8.13 43.61
N SER A 294 -0.12 7.49 44.73
CA SER A 294 -1.47 7.03 45.02
C SER A 294 -2.19 8.14 45.77
N PHE A 295 -3.32 8.57 45.23
CA PHE A 295 -4.29 9.36 45.96
C PHE A 295 -4.80 8.50 47.13
N ALA A 296 -4.32 8.76 48.35
CA ALA A 296 -4.93 8.28 49.57
C ALA A 296 -5.31 9.49 50.42
N LEU A 297 -6.61 9.69 50.56
CA LEU A 297 -7.23 10.57 51.55
C LEU A 297 -6.59 10.29 52.91
N ALA A 298 -5.91 11.29 53.49
CA ALA A 298 -5.52 11.23 54.88
C ALA A 298 -6.77 11.33 55.76
N SER A 299 -7.21 10.19 56.28
CA SER A 299 -8.11 10.15 57.42
C SER A 299 -7.31 10.44 58.69
N SER A 300 -7.48 11.63 59.25
CA SER A 300 -7.23 11.88 60.67
C SER A 300 -8.47 12.54 61.26
N LEU A 301 -9.36 11.72 61.83
CA LEU A 301 -10.16 12.07 63.01
C LEU A 301 -10.71 10.77 63.60
N LEU A 302 -10.24 10.45 64.80
CA LEU A 302 -10.68 9.32 65.62
C LEU A 302 -12.16 9.45 66.01
N SER A 303 -12.91 8.36 65.94
CA SER A 303 -13.70 7.83 67.07
C SER A 303 -14.32 6.45 66.71
N PRO A 304 -14.49 5.53 67.68
CA PRO A 304 -14.74 4.12 67.42
C PRO A 304 -16.23 3.77 67.41
N GLY A 305 -16.62 2.75 66.65
CA GLY A 305 -17.82 1.97 66.96
C GLY A 305 -18.66 1.49 65.78
N VAL A 306 -18.88 0.17 65.79
CA VAL A 306 -20.03 -0.58 65.25
C VAL A 306 -19.87 -1.18 63.84
N GLU A 307 -19.69 -2.50 63.88
CA GLU A 307 -19.82 -3.52 62.83
C GLU A 307 -21.18 -3.46 62.14
N TYR A 308 -21.26 -3.82 60.85
CA TYR A 308 -22.22 -4.83 60.36
C TYR A 308 -21.82 -5.31 58.96
N PHE A 309 -21.42 -6.58 58.90
CA PHE A 309 -21.55 -7.43 57.71
C PHE A 309 -23.04 -7.59 57.38
N ASN A 310 -23.42 -7.45 56.09
CA ASN A 310 -24.23 -8.49 55.42
C ASN A 310 -24.28 -8.30 53.91
N SER A 311 -23.85 -9.37 53.23
CA SER A 311 -24.05 -9.65 51.80
C SER A 311 -25.53 -9.76 51.45
N LEU A 312 -25.95 -9.21 50.30
CA LEU A 312 -27.09 -9.73 49.51
C LEU A 312 -26.95 -9.41 48.01
N ILE A 313 -26.72 -10.50 47.29
CA ILE A 313 -26.85 -10.86 45.87
C ILE A 313 -28.01 -10.15 45.13
N ALA A 314 -27.78 -9.69 43.88
CA ALA A 314 -28.49 -10.15 42.64
C ALA A 314 -28.52 -9.13 41.47
N PHE A 315 -27.75 -9.45 40.42
CA PHE A 315 -28.05 -9.45 38.98
C PHE A 315 -28.73 -8.29 38.20
N ASN A 316 -27.99 -7.88 37.15
CA ASN A 316 -28.31 -7.84 35.71
C ASN A 316 -28.94 -6.62 34.99
N SER A 317 -28.33 -6.40 33.81
CA SER A 317 -28.87 -5.92 32.53
C SER A 317 -28.82 -4.41 32.20
N SER A 318 -27.87 -4.11 31.30
CA SER A 318 -28.00 -3.34 30.05
C SER A 318 -28.62 -1.92 30.02
N TRP A 319 -27.85 -1.07 29.32
CA TRP A 319 -28.22 0.07 28.46
C TRP A 319 -28.36 1.46 29.10
N PHE A 320 -27.50 2.36 28.58
CA PHE A 320 -27.65 3.81 28.38
C PHE A 320 -28.40 4.63 29.43
N ALA A 321 -27.70 5.58 30.07
CA ALA A 321 -28.07 7.00 30.04
C ALA A 321 -27.02 7.87 30.74
N ILE A 322 -26.80 9.02 30.11
CA ILE A 322 -26.07 10.20 30.56
C ILE A 322 -26.75 10.80 31.81
N GLN A 323 -26.00 11.25 32.82
CA GLN A 323 -26.13 12.61 33.43
C GLN A 323 -25.26 12.79 34.70
N GLN A 324 -24.37 13.78 34.58
CA GLN A 324 -24.11 14.91 35.48
C GLN A 324 -23.92 14.78 37.01
N ASN A 325 -22.94 15.58 37.44
CA ASN A 325 -22.75 16.25 38.73
C ASN A 325 -22.33 15.34 39.89
N SER A 326 -21.22 15.57 40.56
CA SER A 326 -20.83 16.82 41.23
C SER A 326 -19.39 16.59 41.78
N VAL A 327 -18.61 17.58 42.22
CA VAL A 327 -18.59 17.95 43.65
C VAL A 327 -17.32 18.80 43.92
N LEU A 328 -17.56 19.90 44.64
CA LEU A 328 -16.76 20.64 45.63
C LEU A 328 -15.47 21.37 45.26
N VAL A 329 -15.65 22.69 45.24
CA VAL A 329 -14.74 23.76 45.63
C VAL A 329 -14.21 23.55 47.05
N VAL A 330 -12.88 23.67 47.24
CA VAL A 330 -12.27 24.05 48.53
C VAL A 330 -11.23 25.14 48.27
N LYS A 331 -11.43 26.30 48.91
CA LYS A 331 -10.54 27.47 48.95
C LYS A 331 -9.77 27.48 50.28
N ALA A 332 -8.48 27.82 50.24
CA ALA A 332 -7.72 28.57 51.25
C ALA A 332 -6.41 29.05 50.56
N ALA A 333 -6.20 30.33 50.22
CA ALA A 333 -5.84 31.47 51.09
C ALA A 333 -4.44 31.26 51.69
N ASP A 334 -3.39 32.03 51.36
CA ASP A 334 -3.23 33.45 51.73
C ASP A 334 -2.05 34.21 51.05
N TYR A 335 -2.38 35.43 50.55
CA TYR A 335 -1.65 36.73 50.38
C TYR A 335 -0.29 36.82 49.62
N SER A 336 0.01 37.82 48.76
CA SER A 336 -0.50 39.19 48.50
C SER A 336 -0.10 39.63 47.05
N CYS A 337 -0.98 40.10 46.14
CA CYS A 337 -1.83 41.31 46.02
C CYS A 337 -1.11 42.61 45.60
N ALA A 338 -1.25 42.99 44.31
CA ALA A 338 -1.80 44.27 43.80
C ALA A 338 -1.57 44.35 42.27
N SER A 339 -2.49 44.69 41.37
CA SER A 339 -3.89 45.10 41.43
C SER A 339 -4.47 45.11 39.99
N LEU A 340 -5.62 44.45 39.79
CA LEU A 340 -6.81 44.81 38.98
C LEU A 340 -6.64 45.58 37.64
N SER A 341 -7.35 45.27 36.54
CA SER A 341 -8.75 44.87 36.43
C SER A 341 -9.13 44.37 35.03
N SER A 342 -10.09 43.43 35.02
CA SER A 342 -11.07 43.09 33.98
C SER A 342 -10.57 42.56 32.63
N LEU A 343 -10.60 41.23 32.47
CA LEU A 343 -11.36 40.54 31.43
C LEU A 343 -11.35 39.02 31.71
N ASP A 344 -12.56 38.54 32.00
CA ASP A 344 -13.03 37.18 32.27
C ASP A 344 -12.14 36.01 31.82
N THR A 345 -11.53 35.32 32.79
CA THR A 345 -10.84 34.04 32.58
C THR A 345 -11.79 32.88 32.84
N ASN A 346 -12.40 32.35 31.78
CA ASN A 346 -12.97 31.01 31.79
C ASN A 346 -12.20 30.14 30.80
N GLY A 347 -11.45 29.16 31.32
CA GLY A 347 -11.08 27.94 30.60
C GLY A 347 -9.92 28.02 29.61
N VAL A 348 -8.68 28.21 30.09
CA VAL A 348 -7.48 27.80 29.35
C VAL A 348 -6.54 27.05 30.30
N SER A 349 -6.47 25.75 30.09
CA SER A 349 -5.84 24.73 30.94
C SER A 349 -4.32 24.62 30.76
N ALA A 350 -3.67 23.98 31.74
CA ALA A 350 -2.23 23.75 31.92
C ALA A 350 -1.39 23.30 30.69
N SER A 351 -2.01 22.88 29.60
CA SER A 351 -1.36 22.57 28.32
C SER A 351 -0.65 23.78 27.70
N LEU A 352 -1.17 24.99 27.89
CA LEU A 352 -0.58 26.21 27.31
C LEU A 352 0.67 26.68 28.08
N LEU A 353 0.74 26.41 29.39
CA LEU A 353 1.93 26.63 30.21
C LEU A 353 3.03 25.61 29.92
N LEU A 354 2.66 24.36 29.66
CA LEU A 354 3.59 23.30 29.26
C LEU A 354 4.17 23.56 27.86
N LEU A 355 3.33 24.00 26.91
CA LEU A 355 3.77 24.43 25.58
C LEU A 355 4.70 25.65 25.65
N LYS A 356 4.42 26.60 26.55
CA LYS A 356 5.30 27.75 26.82
C LYS A 356 6.64 27.35 27.43
N TYR A 357 6.65 26.33 28.29
CA TYR A 357 7.89 25.77 28.84
C TYR A 357 8.71 25.03 27.78
N ILE A 358 8.06 24.24 26.92
CA ILE A 358 8.69 23.55 25.78
C ILE A 358 9.29 24.58 24.80
N LEU A 359 8.55 25.63 24.45
CA LEU A 359 9.06 26.75 23.64
C LEU A 359 10.22 27.49 24.32
N SER A 360 10.20 27.63 25.65
CA SER A 360 11.31 28.23 26.38
C SER A 360 12.57 27.37 26.38
N SER A 361 12.43 26.03 26.38
CA SER A 361 13.58 25.11 26.23
C SER A 361 14.14 25.06 24.81
N TYR A 362 13.32 25.32 23.78
CA TYR A 362 13.78 25.44 22.39
C TYR A 362 14.56 26.74 22.11
N ASN A 363 14.36 27.79 22.92
CA ASN A 363 15.05 29.07 22.77
C ASN A 363 16.46 29.11 23.40
N ASN A 364 16.97 27.99 23.92
CA ASN A 364 18.35 27.93 24.39
C ASN A 364 19.32 28.04 23.20
N MET A 365 20.14 29.09 23.26
CA MET A 365 21.01 29.61 22.19
C MET A 365 22.09 28.63 21.70
N GLU A 366 22.25 27.46 22.32
CA GLU A 366 23.18 26.39 21.93
C GLU A 366 22.60 25.47 20.83
N VAL A 367 21.28 25.32 20.72
CA VAL A 367 20.64 24.53 19.65
C VAL A 367 20.74 25.25 18.30
N VAL A 368 20.70 26.59 18.29
CA VAL A 368 20.90 27.40 17.07
C VAL A 368 22.27 27.14 16.44
N GLY A 369 23.30 26.82 17.24
CA GLY A 369 24.62 26.44 16.75
C GLY A 369 24.66 25.05 16.10
N ALA A 370 23.92 24.07 16.65
CA ALA A 370 23.79 22.72 16.09
C ALA A 370 22.88 22.70 14.84
N VAL A 371 21.85 23.55 14.81
CA VAL A 371 20.94 23.76 13.66
C VAL A 371 21.67 24.41 12.47
N ASN A 372 22.60 25.34 12.72
CA ASN A 372 23.50 25.83 11.66
C ASN A 372 24.41 24.72 11.09
N GLY A 373 24.62 23.61 11.82
CA GLY A 373 25.25 22.38 11.31
C GLY A 373 24.31 21.56 10.41
N LEU A 374 23.00 21.53 10.68
CA LEU A 374 21.99 20.92 9.79
C LEU A 374 21.86 21.65 8.44
N ALA A 375 22.18 22.95 8.39
CA ALA A 375 22.30 23.69 7.13
C ALA A 375 23.41 23.15 6.20
N THR A 376 24.27 22.23 6.69
CA THR A 376 25.27 21.52 5.88
C THR A 376 24.83 20.12 5.42
N LEU A 377 23.56 19.74 5.62
CA LEU A 377 23.01 18.57 4.94
C LEU A 377 22.78 18.94 3.46
N ASN A 378 23.48 18.24 2.57
CA ASN A 378 23.35 18.40 1.12
C ASN A 378 21.96 17.91 0.65
N THR A 379 20.93 18.75 0.81
CA THR A 379 19.56 18.49 0.34
C THR A 379 19.51 18.21 -1.16
N GLU A 380 20.41 18.80 -1.93
CA GLU A 380 20.60 18.51 -3.35
C GLU A 380 20.98 17.05 -3.61
N LEU A 381 21.90 16.49 -2.81
CA LEU A 381 22.34 15.10 -2.97
C LEU A 381 21.23 14.11 -2.60
N VAL A 382 20.47 14.43 -1.54
CA VAL A 382 19.27 13.69 -1.17
C VAL A 382 18.22 13.73 -2.28
N SER A 383 18.03 14.89 -2.91
CA SER A 383 17.09 15.03 -4.05
C SER A 383 17.51 14.15 -5.23
N ILE A 384 18.82 13.99 -5.49
CA ILE A 384 19.33 13.06 -6.50
C ILE A 384 19.02 11.61 -6.12
N GLY A 385 19.22 11.23 -4.86
CA GLY A 385 18.86 9.92 -4.33
C GLY A 385 17.36 9.61 -4.52
N PHE A 386 16.49 10.58 -4.18
CA PHE A 386 15.05 10.49 -4.38
C PHE A 386 14.68 10.29 -5.86
N ILE A 387 15.24 11.08 -6.78
CA ILE A 387 15.00 10.93 -8.23
C ILE A 387 15.36 9.52 -8.71
N LEU A 388 16.51 8.99 -8.30
CA LEU A 388 16.97 7.66 -8.72
C LEU A 388 15.99 6.55 -8.27
N ILE A 389 15.48 6.67 -7.04
CA ILE A 389 14.46 5.76 -6.52
C ILE A 389 13.16 5.89 -7.34
N CYS A 390 12.70 7.12 -7.62
CA CYS A 390 11.51 7.34 -8.44
C CYS A 390 11.67 6.79 -9.87
N ILE A 391 12.81 7.00 -10.52
CA ILE A 391 13.10 6.46 -11.87
C ILE A 391 13.03 4.94 -11.86
N SER A 392 13.57 4.28 -10.83
CA SER A 392 13.44 2.83 -10.67
C SER A 392 11.98 2.38 -10.65
N LEU A 393 11.15 3.04 -9.85
CA LEU A 393 9.71 2.72 -9.75
C LEU A 393 8.98 3.01 -11.06
N PHE A 394 9.34 4.07 -11.78
CA PHE A 394 8.77 4.39 -13.08
C PHE A 394 9.10 3.35 -14.15
N ILE A 395 10.31 2.79 -14.13
CA ILE A 395 10.66 1.63 -14.96
C ILE A 395 9.73 0.46 -14.61
N LYS A 396 9.57 0.10 -13.33
CA LYS A 396 8.71 -1.02 -12.90
C LYS A 396 7.22 -0.81 -13.19
N LEU A 397 6.73 0.43 -13.10
CA LEU A 397 5.36 0.82 -13.45
C LEU A 397 5.14 1.04 -14.96
N SER A 398 6.18 0.92 -15.79
CA SER A 398 6.17 1.16 -17.25
C SER A 398 5.64 2.56 -17.64
N ILE A 399 6.01 3.58 -16.87
CA ILE A 399 5.65 4.98 -17.16
C ILE A 399 6.55 5.50 -18.28
N ALA A 400 6.00 6.25 -19.25
CA ALA A 400 6.80 6.88 -20.30
C ALA A 400 7.69 7.99 -19.71
N PRO A 401 8.97 8.09 -20.14
CA PRO A 401 9.59 7.46 -21.32
C PRO A 401 10.11 6.02 -21.11
N PHE A 402 10.14 5.51 -19.88
CA PHE A 402 10.77 4.23 -19.49
C PHE A 402 9.95 2.97 -19.82
N HIS A 403 9.04 3.05 -20.78
CA HIS A 403 8.03 2.04 -21.08
C HIS A 403 8.45 0.98 -22.11
N TYR A 404 9.55 1.15 -22.84
CA TYR A 404 9.91 0.33 -24.01
C TYR A 404 9.97 -1.19 -23.74
N TRP A 405 10.31 -1.58 -22.51
CA TRP A 405 10.36 -3.00 -22.13
C TRP A 405 8.98 -3.66 -22.11
N SER A 406 7.93 -2.92 -21.76
CA SER A 406 6.61 -3.51 -21.48
C SER A 406 5.97 -4.08 -22.74
N LEU A 407 6.21 -3.47 -23.91
CA LEU A 407 5.63 -3.92 -25.18
C LEU A 407 6.10 -5.32 -25.56
N ASP A 408 7.42 -5.50 -25.57
CA ASP A 408 8.05 -6.77 -25.94
C ASP A 408 7.75 -7.86 -24.90
N VAL A 409 7.77 -7.48 -23.61
CA VAL A 409 7.52 -8.42 -22.52
C VAL A 409 6.07 -8.89 -22.52
N TYR A 410 5.12 -7.99 -22.75
CA TYR A 410 3.70 -8.36 -22.82
C TYR A 410 3.41 -9.21 -24.06
N GLU A 411 4.10 -8.98 -25.18
CA GLU A 411 3.86 -9.80 -26.37
C GLU A 411 4.47 -11.21 -26.23
N GLY A 412 5.75 -11.27 -25.88
CA GLY A 412 6.55 -12.50 -25.92
C GLY A 412 6.28 -13.46 -24.76
N SER A 413 5.83 -12.96 -23.61
CA SER A 413 5.58 -13.82 -22.45
C SER A 413 4.27 -14.64 -22.58
N PRO A 414 4.18 -15.79 -21.90
CA PRO A 414 2.97 -16.61 -21.88
C PRO A 414 1.71 -15.83 -21.47
N ASN A 415 0.56 -16.16 -22.05
CA ASN A 415 -0.72 -15.46 -21.81
C ASN A 415 -1.11 -15.37 -20.32
N THR A 416 -0.75 -16.36 -19.53
CA THR A 416 -0.99 -16.40 -18.08
C THR A 416 -0.08 -15.43 -17.32
N THR A 417 1.16 -15.25 -17.79
CA THR A 417 2.14 -14.35 -17.17
C THR A 417 1.84 -12.90 -17.51
N THR A 418 1.48 -12.62 -18.77
CA THR A 418 1.05 -11.29 -19.21
C THR A 418 -0.18 -10.82 -18.46
N PHE A 419 -1.11 -11.73 -18.19
CA PHE A 419 -2.28 -11.46 -17.37
C PHE A 419 -1.88 -11.02 -15.96
N PHE A 420 -0.98 -11.77 -15.33
CA PHE A 420 -0.50 -11.44 -13.99
C PHE A 420 0.20 -10.08 -13.98
N PHE A 421 1.12 -9.83 -14.92
CA PHE A 421 1.87 -8.58 -15.05
C PHE A 421 0.97 -7.35 -15.24
N ALA A 422 -0.10 -7.49 -16.03
CA ALA A 422 -0.97 -6.39 -16.38
C ALA A 422 -1.86 -5.92 -15.22
N VAL A 423 -2.17 -6.83 -14.29
CA VAL A 423 -3.15 -6.63 -13.22
C VAL A 423 -2.43 -6.52 -11.88
N VAL A 424 -2.06 -7.63 -11.24
CA VAL A 424 -1.77 -7.70 -9.79
C VAL A 424 -0.68 -6.75 -9.26
N PRO A 425 0.52 -6.62 -9.88
CA PRO A 425 1.66 -5.90 -9.29
C PRO A 425 1.47 -4.41 -9.09
N LYS A 426 0.61 -3.77 -9.89
CA LYS A 426 0.48 -2.31 -9.91
C LYS A 426 0.03 -1.76 -8.56
N MET A 427 -0.81 -2.50 -7.84
CA MET A 427 -1.29 -2.09 -6.51
C MET A 427 -0.15 -1.86 -5.51
N ALA A 428 0.74 -2.84 -5.35
CA ALA A 428 1.82 -2.76 -4.38
C ALA A 428 2.87 -1.70 -4.76
N LEU A 429 3.16 -1.55 -6.06
CA LEU A 429 4.10 -0.54 -6.54
C LEU A 429 3.58 0.89 -6.31
N PHE A 430 2.28 1.15 -6.52
CA PHE A 430 1.68 2.44 -6.19
C PHE A 430 1.58 2.68 -4.67
N MET A 431 1.41 1.62 -3.87
CA MET A 431 1.49 1.75 -2.41
C MET A 431 2.88 2.19 -1.97
N LEU A 432 3.93 1.56 -2.48
CA LEU A 432 5.28 1.99 -2.17
C LEU A 432 5.56 3.42 -2.67
N LEU A 433 5.10 3.79 -3.87
CA LEU A 433 5.23 5.16 -4.36
C LEU A 433 4.59 6.18 -3.40
N LEU A 434 3.44 5.84 -2.82
CA LEU A 434 2.77 6.65 -1.79
C LEU A 434 3.60 6.76 -0.51
N ARG A 435 4.06 5.65 0.07
CA ARG A 435 4.88 5.69 1.30
C ARG A 435 6.14 6.54 1.09
N LEU A 436 6.74 6.43 -0.08
CA LEU A 436 7.93 7.18 -0.41
C LEU A 436 7.65 8.69 -0.60
N CYS A 437 6.66 9.09 -1.40
CA CYS A 437 6.49 10.52 -1.69
C CYS A 437 5.68 11.28 -0.65
N TYR A 438 4.66 10.66 -0.04
CA TYR A 438 3.74 11.35 0.87
C TYR A 438 4.11 11.21 2.34
N ILE A 439 4.74 10.10 2.76
CA ILE A 439 5.16 9.92 4.16
C ILE A 439 6.58 10.46 4.34
N SER A 440 7.56 9.88 3.65
CA SER A 440 8.97 10.23 3.87
C SER A 440 9.40 11.53 3.18
N PHE A 441 9.21 11.66 1.86
CA PHE A 441 9.79 12.78 1.08
C PHE A 441 8.80 13.92 0.75
N TYR A 442 7.75 14.11 1.54
CA TYR A 442 6.68 15.08 1.24
C TYR A 442 7.17 16.51 0.88
N PRO A 443 8.04 17.18 1.67
CA PRO A 443 8.44 18.55 1.36
C PRO A 443 9.29 18.64 0.08
N ILE A 444 10.14 17.64 -0.17
CA ILE A 444 10.95 17.57 -1.40
C ILE A 444 10.04 17.34 -2.62
N PHE A 445 9.06 16.45 -2.47
CA PHE A 445 8.11 16.11 -3.52
C PHE A 445 7.26 17.32 -3.93
N VAL A 446 6.59 17.97 -2.98
CA VAL A 446 5.71 19.13 -3.26
C VAL A 446 6.52 20.34 -3.72
N GLY A 447 7.69 20.59 -3.13
CA GLY A 447 8.52 21.75 -3.49
C GLY A 447 9.09 21.69 -4.90
N ASN A 448 9.79 20.60 -5.24
CA ASN A 448 10.61 20.55 -6.46
C ASN A 448 10.09 19.57 -7.52
N PHE A 449 9.51 18.44 -7.11
CA PHE A 449 9.28 17.31 -8.03
C PHE A 449 7.87 17.19 -8.59
N GLN A 450 6.90 17.87 -7.99
CA GLN A 450 5.49 17.78 -8.38
C GLN A 450 5.26 18.01 -9.89
N VAL A 451 5.93 19.02 -10.47
CA VAL A 451 5.82 19.37 -11.90
C VAL A 451 6.32 18.23 -12.79
N TYR A 452 7.41 17.54 -12.44
CA TYR A 452 7.94 16.45 -13.25
C TYR A 452 6.99 15.25 -13.26
N PHE A 453 6.32 14.95 -12.15
CA PHE A 453 5.33 13.88 -12.10
C PHE A 453 4.13 14.17 -13.02
N PHE A 454 3.66 15.43 -13.06
CA PHE A 454 2.63 15.83 -14.03
C PHE A 454 3.11 15.65 -15.48
N VAL A 455 4.36 16.02 -15.78
CA VAL A 455 4.94 15.86 -17.13
C VAL A 455 5.01 14.38 -17.52
N PHE A 456 5.51 13.50 -16.65
CA PHE A 456 5.55 12.06 -16.92
C PHE A 456 4.15 11.44 -17.04
N ALA A 457 3.18 11.92 -16.26
CA ALA A 457 1.79 11.49 -16.35
C ALA A 457 1.17 11.84 -17.72
N VAL A 458 1.35 13.07 -18.20
CA VAL A 458 0.86 13.48 -19.51
C VAL A 458 1.59 12.73 -20.64
N LEU A 459 2.91 12.56 -20.54
CA LEU A 459 3.70 11.82 -21.53
C LEU A 459 3.27 10.34 -21.62
N SER A 460 2.99 9.69 -20.50
CA SER A 460 2.51 8.30 -20.50
C SER A 460 1.10 8.16 -21.09
N VAL A 461 0.20 9.11 -20.79
CA VAL A 461 -1.13 9.17 -21.43
C VAL A 461 -1.00 9.43 -22.94
N PHE A 462 -0.10 10.33 -23.36
CA PHE A 462 0.19 10.62 -24.77
C PHE A 462 0.69 9.37 -25.52
N VAL A 463 1.75 8.75 -25.01
CA VAL A 463 2.36 7.56 -25.64
C VAL A 463 1.38 6.39 -25.68
N GLY A 464 0.65 6.15 -24.59
CA GLY A 464 -0.34 5.07 -24.52
C GLY A 464 -1.51 5.27 -25.49
N SER A 465 -2.03 6.49 -25.59
CA SER A 465 -3.18 6.80 -26.46
C SER A 465 -2.83 6.71 -27.94
N ILE A 466 -1.71 7.31 -28.37
CA ILE A 466 -1.30 7.32 -29.79
C ILE A 466 -0.74 5.97 -30.21
N GLY A 467 0.14 5.37 -29.39
CA GLY A 467 0.76 4.09 -29.70
C GLY A 467 -0.26 2.95 -29.87
N GLY A 468 -1.36 2.99 -29.10
CA GLY A 468 -2.46 2.02 -29.20
C GLY A 468 -3.24 2.06 -30.52
N LEU A 469 -3.30 3.21 -31.20
CA LEU A 469 -4.04 3.38 -32.46
C LEU A 469 -3.47 2.53 -33.60
N GLU A 470 -2.14 2.40 -33.66
CA GLU A 470 -1.46 1.70 -34.76
C GLU A 470 -1.47 0.17 -34.57
N GLN A 471 -1.64 -0.30 -33.33
CA GLN A 471 -1.50 -1.71 -33.02
C GLN A 471 -2.57 -2.60 -33.65
N ARG A 472 -2.12 -3.77 -34.12
CA ARG A 472 -2.94 -4.85 -34.70
C ARG A 472 -3.02 -6.11 -33.84
N LYS A 473 -2.05 -6.33 -32.95
CA LYS A 473 -2.06 -7.46 -32.02
C LYS A 473 -2.78 -7.06 -30.74
N LEU A 474 -3.58 -7.97 -30.19
CA LEU A 474 -4.39 -7.64 -29.02
C LEU A 474 -3.54 -7.43 -27.76
N LYS A 475 -2.47 -8.24 -27.57
CA LYS A 475 -1.58 -8.11 -26.41
C LYS A 475 -0.81 -6.79 -26.40
N THR A 476 -0.28 -6.36 -27.54
CA THR A 476 0.46 -5.09 -27.62
C THR A 476 -0.46 -3.90 -27.44
N LEU A 477 -1.68 -3.96 -27.98
CA LEU A 477 -2.72 -2.96 -27.71
C LEU A 477 -2.99 -2.84 -26.21
N LEU A 478 -3.07 -3.96 -25.49
CA LEU A 478 -3.23 -3.94 -24.03
C LEU A 478 -2.03 -3.36 -23.31
N ALA A 479 -0.80 -3.63 -23.76
CA ALA A 479 0.39 -3.03 -23.17
C ALA A 479 0.32 -1.49 -23.22
N TYR A 480 -0.03 -0.92 -24.39
CA TYR A 480 -0.25 0.52 -24.54
C TYR A 480 -1.39 1.06 -23.69
N SER A 481 -2.51 0.32 -23.62
CA SER A 481 -3.59 0.72 -22.71
C SER A 481 -3.11 0.78 -21.26
N SER A 482 -2.29 -0.18 -20.85
CA SER A 482 -1.75 -0.28 -19.51
C SER A 482 -0.84 0.90 -19.17
N ILE A 483 -0.07 1.40 -20.16
CA ILE A 483 0.77 2.62 -20.05
C ILE A 483 -0.10 3.87 -19.92
N SER A 484 -1.21 3.96 -20.68
CA SER A 484 -2.13 5.09 -20.54
C SER A 484 -2.83 5.10 -19.17
N HIS A 485 -3.25 3.93 -18.68
CA HIS A 485 -3.91 3.78 -17.38
C HIS A 485 -2.98 4.10 -16.21
N THR A 486 -1.71 3.69 -16.27
CA THR A 486 -0.71 4.10 -15.27
C THR A 486 -0.43 5.60 -15.32
N GLY A 487 -0.51 6.23 -16.49
CA GLY A 487 -0.43 7.68 -16.62
C GLY A 487 -1.58 8.42 -15.94
N TYR A 488 -2.83 7.96 -16.09
CA TYR A 488 -3.97 8.55 -15.36
C TYR A 488 -3.85 8.35 -13.84
N LEU A 489 -3.33 7.21 -13.37
CA LEU A 489 -3.05 6.98 -11.96
C LEU A 489 -2.00 7.99 -11.44
N LEU A 490 -0.90 8.16 -12.18
CA LEU A 490 0.16 9.11 -11.84
C LEU A 490 -0.34 10.57 -11.84
N LEU A 491 -1.28 10.91 -12.72
CA LEU A 491 -1.89 12.24 -12.82
C LEU A 491 -2.67 12.63 -11.54
N SER A 492 -3.37 11.67 -10.94
CA SER A 492 -4.05 11.87 -9.65
C SER A 492 -3.03 12.02 -8.51
N PHE A 493 -1.99 11.19 -8.53
CA PHE A 493 -0.90 11.19 -7.55
C PHE A 493 -0.11 12.50 -7.54
N SER A 494 0.14 13.11 -8.70
CA SER A 494 0.92 14.35 -8.82
C SER A 494 0.24 15.57 -8.17
N THR A 495 -1.01 15.48 -7.72
CA THR A 495 -1.70 16.62 -7.09
C THR A 495 -1.16 16.98 -5.71
N GLY A 496 -0.46 16.08 -5.02
CA GLY A 496 0.05 16.33 -3.66
C GLY A 496 -1.03 16.38 -2.58
N ASN A 497 -2.30 16.13 -2.94
CA ASN A 497 -3.43 16.19 -2.04
C ASN A 497 -3.90 14.79 -1.62
N ILE A 498 -4.51 14.71 -0.42
CA ILE A 498 -5.09 13.48 0.13
C ILE A 498 -6.23 12.96 -0.78
N GLU A 499 -7.08 13.86 -1.29
CA GLU A 499 -8.14 13.50 -2.26
C GLU A 499 -7.57 12.83 -3.53
N GLY A 500 -6.39 13.27 -3.99
CA GLY A 500 -5.76 12.73 -5.19
C GLY A 500 -5.23 11.31 -4.99
N VAL A 501 -4.68 11.03 -3.82
CA VAL A 501 -4.32 9.67 -3.41
C VAL A 501 -5.55 8.77 -3.37
N GLN A 502 -6.62 9.22 -2.74
CA GLN A 502 -7.85 8.44 -2.65
C GLN A 502 -8.39 8.03 -4.02
N MET A 503 -8.47 9.00 -4.95
CA MET A 503 -8.96 8.76 -6.31
C MET A 503 -8.03 7.85 -7.11
N MET A 504 -6.72 7.90 -6.87
CA MET A 504 -5.76 7.00 -7.50
C MET A 504 -6.07 5.54 -7.17
N PHE A 505 -6.20 5.18 -5.90
CA PHE A 505 -6.46 3.79 -5.51
C PHE A 505 -7.85 3.31 -5.87
N TYR A 506 -8.86 4.18 -5.81
CA TYR A 506 -10.19 3.90 -6.32
C TYR A 506 -10.13 3.49 -7.81
N TYR A 507 -9.45 4.27 -8.65
CA TYR A 507 -9.28 3.94 -10.06
C TYR A 507 -8.44 2.68 -10.29
N LEU A 508 -7.42 2.45 -9.45
CA LEU A 508 -6.59 1.27 -9.55
C LEU A 508 -7.42 0.00 -9.32
N VAL A 509 -8.30 -0.07 -8.32
CA VAL A 509 -9.20 -1.23 -8.13
C VAL A 509 -10.09 -1.44 -9.36
N ILE A 510 -10.65 -0.37 -9.94
CA ILE A 510 -11.51 -0.49 -11.12
C ILE A 510 -10.72 -1.00 -12.33
N TYR A 511 -9.50 -0.50 -12.53
CA TYR A 511 -8.59 -0.99 -13.55
C TYR A 511 -8.30 -2.49 -13.36
N MET A 512 -8.02 -2.93 -12.13
CA MET A 512 -7.75 -4.34 -11.79
C MET A 512 -8.92 -5.24 -12.13
N VAL A 513 -10.13 -4.85 -11.72
CA VAL A 513 -11.36 -5.60 -12.01
C VAL A 513 -11.63 -5.66 -13.52
N SER A 514 -11.50 -4.53 -14.22
CA SER A 514 -11.70 -4.49 -15.68
C SER A 514 -10.66 -5.36 -16.41
N GLY A 515 -9.41 -5.36 -15.94
CA GLY A 515 -8.33 -6.19 -16.45
C GLY A 515 -8.57 -7.68 -16.22
N LEU A 516 -9.03 -8.09 -15.04
CA LEU A 516 -9.45 -9.47 -14.76
C LEU A 516 -10.51 -9.95 -15.73
N CYS A 517 -11.54 -9.13 -15.97
CA CYS A 517 -12.63 -9.51 -16.86
C CYS A 517 -12.18 -9.59 -18.33
N PHE A 518 -11.39 -8.62 -18.81
CA PHE A 518 -10.82 -8.65 -20.16
C PHE A 518 -9.94 -9.90 -20.37
N TRP A 519 -9.02 -10.18 -19.45
CA TRP A 519 -8.09 -11.30 -19.59
C TRP A 519 -8.79 -12.65 -19.41
N ALA A 520 -9.85 -12.73 -18.60
CA ALA A 520 -10.70 -13.91 -18.51
C ALA A 520 -11.31 -14.25 -19.89
N VAL A 521 -11.90 -13.26 -20.56
CA VAL A 521 -12.42 -13.43 -21.92
C VAL A 521 -11.28 -13.83 -22.86
N TYR A 522 -10.15 -13.12 -22.82
CA TYR A 522 -9.00 -13.41 -23.67
C TYR A 522 -8.51 -14.86 -23.53
N LEU A 523 -8.38 -15.39 -22.31
CA LEU A 523 -7.92 -16.76 -22.08
C LEU A 523 -8.95 -17.79 -22.56
N PHE A 524 -10.23 -17.56 -22.33
CA PHE A 524 -11.29 -18.51 -22.69
C PHE A 524 -11.61 -18.55 -24.18
N LEU A 525 -11.13 -17.57 -24.97
CA LEU A 525 -11.15 -17.62 -26.43
C LEU A 525 -10.25 -18.74 -26.95
N ILE A 526 -10.74 -19.97 -26.92
CA ILE A 526 -10.08 -21.12 -27.51
C ILE A 526 -10.63 -21.29 -28.92
N GLN A 527 -9.76 -21.02 -29.88
CA GLN A 527 -10.07 -21.25 -31.28
C GLN A 527 -10.06 -22.76 -31.55
N LYS A 528 -11.05 -23.26 -32.30
CA LYS A 528 -11.00 -24.65 -32.79
C LYS A 528 -9.77 -24.81 -33.68
N ARG A 529 -8.74 -25.52 -33.20
CA ARG A 529 -7.51 -25.76 -33.98
C ARG A 529 -7.84 -26.66 -35.16
N THR A 530 -7.81 -26.08 -36.36
CA THR A 530 -7.50 -26.86 -37.55
C THR A 530 -5.99 -27.09 -37.57
N SER A 531 -5.56 -28.32 -37.79
CA SER A 531 -4.17 -28.82 -37.75
C SER A 531 -3.13 -28.05 -38.57
N TYR A 532 -3.54 -27.08 -39.40
CA TYR A 532 -2.69 -26.41 -40.38
C TYR A 532 -2.10 -25.05 -39.97
N PHE A 533 -2.59 -24.38 -38.93
CA PHE A 533 -2.10 -23.04 -38.55
C PHE A 533 -1.66 -22.96 -37.08
N ASN A 534 -0.35 -23.07 -36.87
CA ASN A 534 0.33 -22.85 -35.59
C ASN A 534 0.58 -21.36 -35.29
N LYS A 535 -0.31 -20.45 -35.69
CA LYS A 535 -0.22 -19.05 -35.21
C LYS A 535 -0.92 -18.95 -33.85
N THR A 536 -0.14 -18.78 -32.79
CA THR A 536 -0.60 -18.62 -31.40
C THR A 536 -1.05 -17.20 -31.07
N ASN A 537 -0.65 -16.22 -31.88
CA ASN A 537 -0.91 -14.81 -31.59
C ASN A 537 -2.28 -14.42 -32.14
N LYS A 538 -3.20 -14.10 -31.22
CA LYS A 538 -4.54 -13.58 -31.52
C LYS A 538 -4.40 -12.17 -32.09
N GLU A 539 -4.65 -12.04 -33.39
CA GLU A 539 -4.74 -10.75 -34.06
C GLU A 539 -6.12 -10.13 -33.84
N LEU A 540 -6.24 -8.81 -33.96
CA LEU A 540 -7.53 -8.13 -33.86
C LEU A 540 -8.57 -8.71 -34.83
N GLY A 541 -8.15 -9.08 -36.04
CA GLY A 541 -9.02 -9.69 -37.06
C GLY A 541 -9.51 -11.10 -36.73
N ASP A 542 -8.93 -11.79 -35.74
CA ASP A 542 -9.45 -13.10 -35.33
C ASP A 542 -10.77 -12.99 -34.55
N LEU A 543 -11.07 -11.81 -33.99
CA LEU A 543 -12.24 -11.57 -33.14
C LEU A 543 -13.56 -11.39 -33.90
N VAL A 544 -13.54 -11.29 -35.24
CA VAL A 544 -14.69 -10.91 -36.07
C VAL A 544 -15.91 -11.82 -35.84
N LEU A 545 -15.73 -13.14 -35.79
CA LEU A 545 -16.83 -14.10 -35.63
C LEU A 545 -17.17 -14.42 -34.17
N LEU A 546 -16.69 -13.61 -33.22
CA LEU A 546 -16.96 -13.88 -31.81
C LEU A 546 -18.44 -13.69 -31.46
N ASN A 547 -19.07 -12.64 -31.99
CA ASN A 547 -20.48 -12.35 -31.68
C ASN A 547 -21.43 -13.43 -32.24
N GLU A 548 -21.11 -13.98 -33.42
CA GLU A 548 -21.92 -15.06 -34.02
C GLU A 548 -21.75 -16.39 -33.28
N SER A 549 -20.56 -16.67 -32.75
CA SER A 549 -20.28 -17.94 -32.07
C SER A 549 -20.66 -17.93 -30.59
N ASN A 550 -20.31 -16.87 -29.86
CA ASN A 550 -20.55 -16.72 -28.42
C ASN A 550 -20.98 -15.26 -28.12
N PRO A 551 -22.27 -14.91 -28.33
CA PRO A 551 -22.73 -13.52 -28.21
C PRO A 551 -22.55 -12.95 -26.80
N MET A 552 -22.71 -13.78 -25.76
CA MET A 552 -22.50 -13.34 -24.38
C MET A 552 -21.05 -12.98 -24.08
N LEU A 553 -20.08 -13.70 -24.66
CA LEU A 553 -18.67 -13.41 -24.46
C LEU A 553 -18.28 -12.11 -25.19
N ALA A 554 -18.81 -11.89 -26.39
CA ALA A 554 -18.65 -10.64 -27.12
C ALA A 554 -19.23 -9.44 -26.33
N LEU A 555 -20.40 -9.62 -25.70
CA LEU A 555 -21.02 -8.59 -24.86
C LEU A 555 -20.16 -8.24 -23.65
N ILE A 556 -19.64 -9.25 -22.93
CA ILE A 556 -18.76 -9.01 -21.77
C ILE A 556 -17.46 -8.33 -22.19
N MET A 557 -16.88 -8.76 -23.31
CA MET A 557 -15.73 -8.08 -23.91
C MET A 557 -16.03 -6.61 -24.21
N ALA A 558 -17.19 -6.30 -24.80
CA ALA A 558 -17.58 -4.93 -25.10
C ALA A 558 -17.78 -4.09 -23.82
N ILE A 559 -18.44 -4.61 -22.78
CA ILE A 559 -18.61 -3.93 -21.49
C ILE A 559 -17.24 -3.59 -20.86
N THR A 560 -16.30 -4.54 -20.88
CA THR A 560 -14.94 -4.30 -20.33
C THR A 560 -14.18 -3.24 -21.11
N LEU A 561 -14.24 -3.28 -22.44
CA LEU A 561 -13.59 -2.29 -23.31
C LEU A 561 -14.20 -0.89 -23.12
N PHE A 562 -15.52 -0.79 -22.97
CA PHE A 562 -16.18 0.48 -22.67
C PHE A 562 -15.82 0.99 -21.27
N SER A 563 -15.64 0.11 -20.28
CA SER A 563 -15.12 0.48 -18.95
C SER A 563 -13.72 1.07 -19.05
N MET A 564 -12.79 0.41 -19.75
CA MET A 564 -11.43 0.92 -19.94
C MET A 564 -11.39 2.22 -20.75
N ALA A 565 -12.23 2.35 -21.78
CA ALA A 565 -12.39 3.58 -22.54
C ALA A 565 -12.91 4.73 -21.65
N GLY A 566 -13.77 4.42 -20.68
CA GLY A 566 -14.40 5.41 -19.81
C GLY A 566 -15.56 6.11 -20.53
N ILE A 567 -16.47 5.34 -21.12
CA ILE A 567 -17.69 5.86 -21.76
C ILE A 567 -18.84 5.84 -20.72
N PRO A 568 -19.62 6.93 -20.57
CA PRO A 568 -20.82 6.93 -19.73
C PRO A 568 -21.79 5.84 -20.22
N PRO A 569 -22.43 5.02 -19.36
CA PRO A 569 -22.58 5.12 -17.90
C PRO A 569 -21.59 4.29 -17.05
N ILE A 570 -20.54 3.69 -17.63
CA ILE A 570 -19.77 2.60 -16.96
C ILE A 570 -18.79 3.12 -15.89
N VAL A 571 -18.46 2.28 -14.90
CA VAL A 571 -17.56 2.57 -13.77
C VAL A 571 -16.27 3.31 -14.14
N GLY A 572 -15.60 2.91 -15.21
CA GLY A 572 -14.34 3.54 -15.62
C GLY A 572 -14.49 5.01 -16.01
N PHE A 573 -15.68 5.45 -16.44
CA PHE A 573 -15.98 6.87 -16.64
C PHE A 573 -15.99 7.62 -15.30
N LEU A 574 -16.70 7.12 -14.29
CA LEU A 574 -16.79 7.74 -12.97
C LEU A 574 -15.40 7.95 -12.35
N ALA A 575 -14.53 6.95 -12.46
CA ALA A 575 -13.18 7.04 -11.94
C ALA A 575 -12.30 8.06 -12.69
N LYS A 576 -12.35 8.10 -14.03
CA LYS A 576 -11.60 9.11 -14.81
C LYS A 576 -12.09 10.52 -14.51
N VAL A 577 -13.40 10.73 -14.40
CA VAL A 577 -13.98 12.03 -14.02
C VAL A 577 -13.46 12.46 -12.65
N GLY A 578 -13.43 11.56 -11.68
CA GLY A 578 -12.91 11.88 -10.35
C GLY A 578 -11.41 12.25 -10.36
N ILE A 579 -10.58 11.56 -11.16
CA ILE A 579 -9.16 11.94 -11.35
C ILE A 579 -9.06 13.36 -11.91
N PHE A 580 -9.81 13.68 -12.97
CA PHE A 580 -9.75 15.01 -13.58
C PHE A 580 -10.25 16.10 -12.62
N LEU A 581 -11.26 15.81 -11.81
CA LEU A 581 -11.79 16.75 -10.81
C LEU A 581 -10.71 17.11 -9.78
N VAL A 582 -9.95 16.14 -9.27
CA VAL A 582 -8.85 16.42 -8.32
C VAL A 582 -7.74 17.25 -8.98
N VAL A 583 -7.39 16.98 -10.24
CA VAL A 583 -6.36 17.77 -10.94
C VAL A 583 -6.81 19.21 -11.22
N VAL A 584 -8.09 19.41 -11.51
CA VAL A 584 -8.66 20.75 -11.64
C VAL A 584 -8.64 21.47 -10.29
N LYS A 585 -8.97 20.78 -9.18
CA LYS A 585 -8.87 21.34 -7.83
C LYS A 585 -7.43 21.75 -7.47
N SER A 586 -6.42 21.03 -7.94
CA SER A 586 -5.01 21.37 -7.72
C SER A 586 -4.49 22.48 -8.65
N SER A 587 -5.36 23.24 -9.32
CA SER A 587 -5.06 24.35 -10.25
C SER A 587 -4.29 23.98 -11.53
N ALA A 588 -4.09 22.70 -11.82
CA ALA A 588 -3.34 22.21 -12.99
C ALA A 588 -4.22 22.08 -14.24
N TYR A 589 -4.84 23.19 -14.67
CA TYR A 589 -5.85 23.19 -15.75
C TYR A 589 -5.32 22.69 -17.10
N LEU A 590 -4.08 23.06 -17.47
CA LEU A 590 -3.47 22.65 -18.74
C LEU A 590 -3.28 21.13 -18.81
N VAL A 591 -2.84 20.52 -17.71
CA VAL A 591 -2.61 19.08 -17.60
C VAL A 591 -3.93 18.32 -17.67
N ALA A 592 -4.97 18.81 -17.00
CA ALA A 592 -6.32 18.26 -17.11
C ALA A 592 -6.84 18.32 -18.56
N LEU A 593 -6.70 19.45 -19.25
CA LEU A 593 -7.17 19.61 -20.62
C LEU A 593 -6.47 18.64 -21.58
N LEU A 594 -5.13 18.56 -21.52
CA LEU A 594 -4.36 17.64 -22.37
C LEU A 594 -4.73 16.17 -22.12
N SER A 595 -4.84 15.77 -20.86
CA SER A 595 -5.18 14.39 -20.50
C SER A 595 -6.60 14.01 -20.91
N ILE A 596 -7.57 14.93 -20.84
CA ILE A 596 -8.92 14.72 -21.38
C ILE A 596 -8.86 14.53 -22.91
N LEU A 597 -8.11 15.36 -23.64
CA LEU A 597 -7.97 15.23 -25.09
C LEU A 597 -7.40 13.85 -25.49
N PHE A 598 -6.33 13.42 -24.82
CA PHE A 598 -5.76 12.08 -25.06
C PHE A 598 -6.68 10.94 -24.63
N SER A 599 -7.56 11.15 -23.65
CA SER A 599 -8.58 10.17 -23.30
C SER A 599 -9.59 9.96 -24.43
N VAL A 600 -9.97 11.03 -25.14
CA VAL A 600 -10.84 10.93 -26.32
C VAL A 600 -10.14 10.14 -27.42
N ILE A 601 -8.85 10.42 -27.67
CA ILE A 601 -8.04 9.67 -28.65
C ILE A 601 -7.98 8.18 -28.28
N SER A 602 -7.79 7.84 -27.00
CA SER A 602 -7.72 6.44 -26.58
C SER A 602 -9.05 5.70 -26.75
N THR A 603 -10.20 6.38 -26.59
CA THR A 603 -11.51 5.76 -26.83
C THR A 603 -11.64 5.18 -28.24
N PHE A 604 -10.99 5.78 -29.24
CA PHE A 604 -11.06 5.33 -30.62
C PHE A 604 -10.53 3.90 -30.81
N TYR A 605 -9.40 3.54 -30.20
CA TYR A 605 -8.87 2.18 -30.40
C TYR A 605 -9.70 1.12 -29.66
N TYR A 606 -10.39 1.47 -28.56
CA TYR A 606 -11.34 0.56 -27.91
C TYR A 606 -12.59 0.36 -28.76
N ILE A 607 -13.16 1.46 -29.28
CA ILE A 607 -14.32 1.41 -30.18
C ILE A 607 -13.97 0.63 -31.45
N ARG A 608 -12.74 0.75 -31.97
CA ARG A 608 -12.25 -0.07 -33.09
C ARG A 608 -12.35 -1.56 -32.81
N VAL A 609 -11.99 -2.03 -31.61
CA VAL A 609 -12.13 -3.47 -31.24
C VAL A 609 -13.60 -3.87 -31.19
N ILE A 610 -14.47 -3.02 -30.67
CA ILE A 610 -15.92 -3.26 -30.60
C ILE A 610 -16.54 -3.26 -32.00
N LYS A 611 -16.07 -2.39 -32.90
CA LYS A 611 -16.47 -2.37 -34.31
C LYS A 611 -16.18 -3.70 -34.98
N ILE A 612 -14.95 -4.22 -34.79
CA ILE A 612 -14.53 -5.51 -35.34
C ILE A 612 -15.39 -6.66 -34.78
N LEU A 613 -15.77 -6.60 -33.50
CA LEU A 613 -16.59 -7.63 -32.84
C LEU A 613 -18.03 -7.74 -33.37
N TYR A 614 -18.66 -6.61 -33.72
CA TYR A 614 -20.10 -6.56 -34.02
C TYR A 614 -20.46 -6.22 -35.47
N PHE A 615 -19.64 -5.40 -36.13
CA PHE A 615 -20.03 -4.76 -37.40
C PHE A 615 -19.23 -5.27 -38.61
N GLU A 616 -18.16 -6.03 -38.39
CA GLU A 616 -17.43 -6.66 -39.49
C GLU A 616 -18.07 -8.00 -39.83
N ASN A 617 -18.57 -8.12 -41.06
CA ASN A 617 -19.15 -9.35 -41.56
C ASN A 617 -18.12 -10.04 -42.45
N THR A 618 -17.57 -11.17 -41.99
CA THR A 618 -16.69 -12.02 -42.80
C THR A 618 -17.36 -13.36 -43.08
N LEU A 619 -17.37 -13.78 -44.35
CA LEU A 619 -18.08 -15.00 -44.79
C LEU A 619 -17.41 -16.30 -44.33
N ILE A 620 -16.11 -16.28 -44.06
CA ILE A 620 -15.32 -17.44 -43.63
C ILE A 620 -14.36 -16.97 -42.55
N GLY A 621 -14.43 -17.59 -41.37
CA GLY A 621 -13.52 -17.28 -40.28
C GLY A 621 -13.44 -18.40 -39.26
N LYS A 622 -12.68 -18.15 -38.20
CA LYS A 622 -12.35 -19.14 -37.19
C LYS A 622 -13.46 -19.20 -36.14
N LEU A 623 -14.14 -20.34 -36.04
CA LEU A 623 -15.18 -20.55 -35.01
C LEU A 623 -14.55 -20.85 -33.63
N TYR A 624 -15.16 -20.29 -32.60
CA TYR A 624 -14.82 -20.53 -31.21
C TYR A 624 -15.62 -21.68 -30.63
N LEU A 625 -15.02 -22.40 -29.68
CA LEU A 625 -15.70 -23.47 -28.95
C LEU A 625 -16.69 -22.88 -27.94
N PRO A 626 -17.80 -23.60 -27.65
CA PRO A 626 -18.70 -23.19 -26.57
C PRO A 626 -17.99 -23.27 -25.22
N ILE A 627 -18.35 -22.35 -24.33
CA ILE A 627 -17.75 -22.21 -23.01
C ILE A 627 -18.36 -23.25 -22.05
N THR A 628 -17.53 -23.85 -21.18
CA THR A 628 -18.00 -24.77 -20.13
C THR A 628 -18.73 -24.03 -19.00
N THR A 629 -19.52 -24.74 -18.21
CA THR A 629 -20.30 -24.15 -17.10
C THR A 629 -19.42 -23.45 -16.06
N GLU A 630 -18.28 -24.04 -15.67
CA GLU A 630 -17.32 -23.45 -14.72
C GLU A 630 -16.78 -22.09 -15.22
N LYS A 631 -16.37 -22.02 -16.49
CA LYS A 631 -15.90 -20.78 -17.14
C LYS A 631 -16.99 -19.71 -17.18
N ALA A 632 -18.21 -20.12 -17.52
CA ALA A 632 -19.35 -19.21 -17.61
C ALA A 632 -19.68 -18.59 -16.25
N LEU A 633 -19.65 -19.39 -15.17
CA LEU A 633 -19.89 -18.90 -13.81
C LEU A 633 -18.87 -17.82 -13.41
N ILE A 634 -17.57 -18.06 -13.57
CA ILE A 634 -16.56 -17.08 -13.16
C ILE A 634 -16.67 -15.78 -13.96
N ILE A 635 -16.84 -15.87 -15.28
CA ILE A 635 -17.01 -14.69 -16.13
C ILE A 635 -18.28 -13.92 -15.76
N SER A 636 -19.38 -14.63 -15.45
CA SER A 636 -20.62 -13.98 -15.00
C SER A 636 -20.43 -13.24 -13.68
N VAL A 637 -19.71 -13.82 -12.71
CA VAL A 637 -19.40 -13.16 -11.42
C VAL A 637 -18.55 -11.92 -11.64
N LEU A 638 -17.50 -11.99 -12.46
CA LEU A 638 -16.62 -10.84 -12.74
C LEU A 638 -17.35 -9.71 -13.48
N SER A 639 -18.19 -10.05 -14.46
CA SER A 639 -18.98 -9.05 -15.19
C SER A 639 -20.09 -8.44 -14.34
N LEU A 640 -20.75 -9.22 -13.50
CA LEU A 640 -21.69 -8.72 -12.49
C LEU A 640 -21.00 -7.78 -11.50
N LEU A 641 -19.80 -8.12 -11.05
CA LEU A 641 -19.03 -7.25 -10.16
C LEU A 641 -18.74 -5.90 -10.82
N LEU A 642 -18.36 -5.87 -12.11
CA LEU A 642 -18.23 -4.60 -12.85
C LEU A 642 -19.53 -3.80 -12.91
N ILE A 643 -20.68 -4.45 -13.07
CA ILE A 643 -21.98 -3.77 -13.13
C ILE A 643 -22.37 -3.25 -11.74
N ILE A 644 -22.15 -4.03 -10.68
CA ILE A 644 -22.46 -3.63 -9.29
C ILE A 644 -21.63 -2.39 -8.90
N LEU A 645 -20.34 -2.38 -9.25
CA LEU A 645 -19.48 -1.21 -9.00
C LEU A 645 -19.93 0.05 -9.74
N CYS A 646 -20.75 -0.10 -10.78
CA CYS A 646 -21.34 1.02 -11.51
C CYS A 646 -22.51 1.65 -10.76
N ILE A 647 -23.28 0.82 -10.07
CA ILE A 647 -24.47 1.24 -9.32
C ILE A 647 -24.04 1.81 -7.98
N ASP A 648 -23.17 1.09 -7.25
CA ASP A 648 -22.73 1.45 -5.90
C ASP A 648 -21.20 1.66 -5.84
N PRO A 649 -20.67 2.79 -6.35
CA PRO A 649 -19.25 3.10 -6.26
C PRO A 649 -18.78 3.38 -4.82
N MET A 650 -19.72 3.57 -3.89
CA MET A 650 -19.46 4.00 -2.51
C MET A 650 -18.60 3.01 -1.71
N ILE A 651 -18.71 1.70 -1.93
CA ILE A 651 -17.99 0.71 -1.12
C ILE A 651 -16.48 0.85 -1.29
N ILE A 652 -16.00 0.89 -2.54
CA ILE A 652 -14.57 1.04 -2.83
C ILE A 652 -14.11 2.44 -2.43
N TYR A 653 -14.92 3.46 -2.70
CA TYR A 653 -14.58 4.84 -2.38
C TYR A 653 -14.37 5.06 -0.88
N LEU A 654 -15.27 4.53 -0.04
CA LEU A 654 -15.21 4.67 1.42
C LEU A 654 -14.03 3.89 2.02
N LEU A 655 -13.73 2.71 1.46
CA LEU A 655 -12.56 1.94 1.87
C LEU A 655 -11.28 2.77 1.73
N PHE A 656 -11.04 3.38 0.57
CA PHE A 656 -9.85 4.23 0.42
C PHE A 656 -9.97 5.58 1.11
N TYR A 657 -11.17 6.14 1.28
CA TYR A 657 -11.37 7.37 2.06
C TYR A 657 -10.88 7.20 3.50
N LYS A 658 -11.28 6.10 4.15
CA LYS A 658 -10.85 5.77 5.51
C LYS A 658 -9.34 5.54 5.56
N ALA A 659 -8.77 4.87 4.56
CA ALA A 659 -7.33 4.65 4.46
C ALA A 659 -6.54 5.96 4.38
N THR A 660 -7.05 6.92 3.60
CA THR A 660 -6.38 8.22 3.43
C THR A 660 -6.52 9.13 4.64
N LEU A 661 -7.63 9.05 5.39
CA LEU A 661 -7.80 9.84 6.62
C LEU A 661 -6.90 9.36 7.77
N LEU A 662 -6.64 8.06 7.85
CA LEU A 662 -5.75 7.51 8.88
C LEU A 662 -4.26 7.75 8.60
N MET A 663 -3.94 8.27 7.41
CA MET A 663 -2.59 8.66 7.01
C MET A 663 -2.23 10.08 7.46
N SER A 664 -3.22 10.98 7.56
CA SER A 664 -3.04 12.37 8.00
C SER A 664 -3.04 12.47 9.52
#